data_AF-A0A076HZK0-F1
#
_entry.id   AF-A0A076HZK0-F1
#
_cell.length_a   1.000
_cell.length_b   1.000
_cell.length_c   1.000
_cell.angle_alpha   90.00
_cell.angle_beta   90.00
_cell.angle_gamma   90.00
#
_symmetry.space_group_name_H-M   'P 1'
#
loop_
_entity.id
_entity.type
_entity.pdbx_description
1 polymer ?
#
loop_
_entity_poly.entity_id
_entity_poly.type
_entity_poly.pdbx_seq_one_letter_code
_entity_poly.pdbx_strand_id
1 'polypeptide(L)'
;MSLNSAAPASKKRTYWTAQVDANPEVWALYRQQGVVRPLFNQLLVGPATSGNGNGDGSQLLGQVQPGDVVMVTRGPRQVLGIGQATGHFAQDTGQPSHYCPVEWLVTTPVELTGTPFNTGSMVWNRTSQWAAIREAYAQQSPPPPGLAQLEPSGFAGAAEPEATGTPLMPEPGISPNYWAIGAGEGGTFWKAWQAEGHMSIGWEALGDLRQYPGDEELRQALKQHYGGDTTHNNNMLACWQFCHEIRPGDYVVVKIGRRKILGIGQVTGEYAFDIARTVHNNIRPVNWLLEGWMEDKAGPGVPTKTLTSITSYHTFLKPILAELAEAKQLKKIGQPQPLPPVEKPVVPPHPHPLPYTLAEAEQDLFLTTPQIQHMRAALKRKKNLIVQGPPGVGKTYVARRLAWLQMGVQDNRRVQLVQFHQSYSYEDFIRGWRPTASAGFELADGVFVDFVQRAHADPKQEYFFLIDEINRGNLSKIFGELLLLLEADKRSSTYALPLTYRKPQEAPFFIPPNLYVIGTMNTADRSLALVDYALRRRFTFVDLVPMLGDKLRQQLIESKIPEEMAADILTRVAALNLTIKEDKNLGAGFLIGHSYFCTPLGDETPVDWWDAIVTHDLAPLLREYWFDSETKASNAIAALHGPA
;
A
#
# COMPACT_ATOMS: atom_id res chain seq x y z
N MET A 1 12.89 -74.71 13.16
CA MET A 1 12.98 -73.49 13.98
C MET A 1 13.42 -72.37 13.04
N SER A 2 12.44 -71.59 12.56
CA SER A 2 12.66 -70.49 11.62
C SER A 2 12.76 -69.20 12.42
N LEU A 3 13.90 -68.50 12.30
CA LEU A 3 14.06 -67.10 12.66
C LEU A 3 14.24 -66.35 11.35
N ASN A 4 13.21 -65.64 10.92
CA ASN A 4 13.36 -64.56 9.94
C ASN A 4 12.86 -63.28 10.60
N SER A 5 13.81 -62.40 10.93
CA SER A 5 13.61 -61.06 11.45
C SER A 5 13.02 -60.17 10.36
N ALA A 6 11.75 -59.79 10.51
CA ALA A 6 11.17 -58.68 9.75
C ALA A 6 11.43 -57.37 10.51
N ALA A 7 12.15 -56.44 9.87
CA ALA A 7 12.43 -55.11 10.40
C ALA A 7 11.14 -54.30 10.63
N PRO A 8 11.08 -53.42 11.65
CA PRO A 8 9.89 -52.62 11.94
C PRO A 8 9.62 -51.60 10.83
N ALA A 9 8.36 -51.50 10.41
CA ALA A 9 7.89 -50.58 9.38
C ALA A 9 8.22 -49.11 9.71
N SER A 10 8.76 -48.37 8.73
CA SER A 10 9.22 -46.99 8.91
C SER A 10 8.04 -46.01 9.06
N LYS A 11 7.99 -45.29 10.20
CA LYS A 11 7.06 -44.16 10.41
C LYS A 11 7.46 -42.99 9.50
N LYS A 12 6.52 -42.50 8.67
CA LYS A 12 6.62 -41.22 7.94
C LYS A 12 6.88 -40.08 8.92
N ARG A 13 7.90 -39.26 8.68
CA ARG A 13 8.24 -38.08 9.51
C ARG A 13 7.74 -36.80 8.84
N THR A 14 7.15 -35.89 9.61
CA THR A 14 6.76 -34.55 9.13
C THR A 14 7.89 -33.57 9.38
N TYR A 15 8.06 -32.58 8.50
CA TYR A 15 9.11 -31.57 8.59
C TYR A 15 8.50 -30.20 8.86
N TRP A 16 9.03 -29.52 9.87
CA TRP A 16 8.57 -28.23 10.36
C TRP A 16 9.66 -27.18 10.29
N THR A 17 9.29 -25.93 10.01
CA THR A 17 10.15 -24.75 10.09
C THR A 17 9.64 -23.81 11.17
N ALA A 18 10.55 -23.32 12.00
CA ALA A 18 10.29 -22.40 13.08
C ALA A 18 11.20 -21.17 12.97
N GLN A 19 10.61 -19.97 12.98
CA GLN A 19 11.35 -18.73 13.17
C GLN A 19 11.51 -18.45 14.67
N VAL A 20 12.75 -18.19 15.10
CA VAL A 20 13.11 -17.92 16.50
C VAL A 20 13.74 -16.54 16.65
N ASP A 21 13.84 -16.05 17.88
CA ASP A 21 14.42 -14.75 18.22
C ASP A 21 15.82 -14.58 17.60
N ALA A 22 16.08 -13.38 17.06
CA ALA A 22 17.34 -13.04 16.43
C ALA A 22 18.50 -12.91 17.42
N ASN A 23 18.22 -12.84 18.73
CA ASN A 23 19.24 -12.79 19.78
C ASN A 23 20.00 -14.13 19.91
N PRO A 24 21.32 -14.17 19.62
CA PRO A 24 22.14 -15.38 19.69
C PRO A 24 22.17 -16.05 21.08
N GLU A 25 22.06 -15.27 22.16
CA GLU A 25 22.08 -15.76 23.54
C GLU A 25 20.80 -16.52 23.88
N VAL A 26 19.66 -16.01 23.42
CA VAL A 26 18.34 -16.64 23.59
C VAL A 26 18.28 -17.97 22.83
N TRP A 27 18.80 -17.99 21.60
CA TRP A 27 18.93 -19.23 20.83
C TRP A 27 19.87 -20.24 21.48
N ALA A 28 21.00 -19.80 22.05
CA ALA A 28 21.91 -20.68 22.78
C ALA A 28 21.23 -21.32 24.00
N LEU A 29 20.41 -20.57 24.74
CA LEU A 29 19.62 -21.06 25.85
C LEU A 29 18.62 -22.14 25.42
N TYR A 30 17.89 -21.93 24.33
CA TYR A 30 16.91 -22.90 23.81
C TYR A 30 17.57 -24.21 23.35
N ARG A 31 18.77 -24.10 22.77
CA ARG A 31 19.57 -25.29 22.45
C ARG A 31 19.97 -26.08 23.68
N GLN A 32 20.43 -25.40 24.75
CA GLN A 32 20.79 -26.06 26.02
C GLN A 32 19.58 -26.71 26.70
N GLN A 33 18.40 -26.09 26.59
CA GLN A 33 17.15 -26.61 27.17
C GLN A 33 16.52 -27.74 26.34
N GLY A 34 16.99 -27.99 25.12
CA GLY A 34 16.38 -28.98 24.22
C GLY A 34 14.97 -28.60 23.81
N VAL A 35 14.72 -27.31 23.50
CA VAL A 35 13.38 -26.83 23.11
C VAL A 35 13.45 -25.88 21.90
N VAL A 36 12.35 -25.80 21.17
CA VAL A 36 12.08 -24.74 20.19
C VAL A 36 10.93 -23.89 20.68
N ARG A 37 11.16 -22.59 20.79
CA ARG A 37 10.15 -21.58 21.10
C ARG A 37 10.01 -20.65 19.90
N PRO A 38 8.98 -20.83 19.06
CA PRO A 38 8.79 -19.94 17.93
C PRO A 38 8.33 -18.56 18.43
N LEU A 39 8.68 -17.52 17.69
CA LEU A 39 8.38 -16.09 17.94
C LEU A 39 6.86 -15.73 17.93
N PHE A 40 5.98 -16.52 18.53
CA PHE A 40 4.54 -16.28 18.46
C PHE A 40 4.08 -15.04 19.24
N ASN A 41 4.83 -14.59 20.25
CA ASN A 41 4.31 -13.68 21.28
C ASN A 41 5.22 -12.51 21.67
N GLN A 42 5.96 -11.91 20.73
CA GLN A 42 6.48 -10.56 20.98
C GLN A 42 5.41 -9.45 20.88
N LEU A 43 4.12 -9.75 20.70
CA LEU A 43 3.03 -8.74 20.73
C LEU A 43 1.63 -9.23 21.20
N LEU A 44 1.49 -10.20 22.11
CA LEU A 44 0.18 -10.48 22.72
C LEU A 44 0.24 -10.59 24.25
N VAL A 45 -0.12 -9.47 24.88
CA VAL A 45 -0.66 -9.41 26.24
C VAL A 45 -2.13 -9.83 26.15
N GLY A 46 -2.48 -11.04 26.55
CA GLY A 46 -3.90 -11.43 26.69
C GLY A 46 -4.14 -12.95 26.87
N PRO A 47 -5.19 -13.36 27.61
CA PRO A 47 -5.49 -14.77 27.88
C PRO A 47 -6.08 -15.50 26.67
N ALA A 48 -5.71 -16.78 26.56
CA ALA A 48 -5.96 -17.67 25.43
C ALA A 48 -7.39 -18.26 25.40
N THR A 49 -8.42 -17.43 25.25
CA THR A 49 -9.81 -17.94 25.06
C THR A 49 -10.71 -17.15 24.10
N SER A 50 -10.21 -16.16 23.34
CA SER A 50 -10.98 -15.55 22.24
C SER A 50 -10.32 -15.83 20.88
N GLY A 51 -10.93 -16.75 20.12
CA GLY A 51 -10.44 -17.28 18.85
C GLY A 51 -10.50 -16.31 17.66
N ASN A 52 -9.73 -15.22 17.72
CA ASN A 52 -9.41 -14.38 16.55
C ASN A 52 -7.88 -14.21 16.46
N GLY A 53 -7.17 -15.30 16.10
CA GLY A 53 -5.71 -15.34 15.96
C GLY A 53 -5.27 -15.27 14.49
N ASN A 54 -4.63 -14.16 14.13
CA ASN A 54 -4.07 -13.85 12.82
C ASN A 54 -2.95 -14.82 12.41
N GLY A 55 -3.02 -15.40 11.20
CA GLY A 55 -1.92 -15.80 10.28
C GLY A 55 -0.48 -16.11 10.76
N ASP A 56 -0.26 -16.57 11.98
CA ASP A 56 1.05 -16.75 12.63
C ASP A 56 1.54 -18.20 12.71
N GLY A 57 0.66 -19.16 12.43
CA GLY A 57 0.95 -20.60 12.48
C GLY A 57 0.55 -21.29 13.79
N SER A 58 -0.01 -20.57 14.76
CA SER A 58 -0.42 -21.10 16.07
C SER A 58 -1.44 -22.25 16.00
N GLN A 59 -2.31 -22.27 14.98
CA GLN A 59 -3.27 -23.36 14.73
C GLN A 59 -2.61 -24.70 14.35
N LEU A 60 -1.34 -24.67 13.91
CA LEU A 60 -0.60 -25.87 13.50
C LEU A 60 0.17 -26.53 14.66
N LEU A 61 0.22 -25.90 15.84
CA LEU A 61 0.99 -26.37 16.99
C LEU A 61 0.58 -27.77 17.45
N GLY A 62 -0.73 -28.03 17.52
CA GLY A 62 -1.27 -29.32 17.94
C GLY A 62 -1.00 -30.47 16.96
N GLN A 63 -0.43 -30.19 15.79
CA GLN A 63 -0.17 -31.20 14.75
C GLN A 63 1.22 -31.82 14.83
N VAL A 64 2.14 -31.26 15.63
CA VAL A 64 3.49 -31.79 15.80
C VAL A 64 3.44 -33.10 16.59
N GLN A 65 4.09 -34.13 16.06
CA GLN A 65 4.17 -35.43 16.70
C GLN A 65 5.62 -35.76 17.13
N PRO A 66 5.81 -36.53 18.21
CA PRO A 66 7.11 -37.08 18.56
C PRO A 66 7.71 -37.85 17.37
N GLY A 67 8.93 -37.50 17.00
CA GLY A 67 9.64 -38.05 15.85
C GLY A 67 9.65 -37.16 14.61
N ASP A 68 8.84 -36.10 14.57
CA ASP A 68 8.88 -35.07 13.52
C ASP A 68 10.20 -34.29 13.57
N VAL A 69 10.62 -33.75 12.43
CA VAL A 69 11.85 -32.97 12.31
C VAL A 69 11.52 -31.49 12.35
N VAL A 70 12.19 -30.74 13.22
CA VAL A 70 12.02 -29.30 13.40
C VAL A 70 13.28 -28.58 12.97
N MET A 71 13.14 -27.61 12.08
CA MET A 71 14.22 -26.80 11.53
C MET A 71 14.04 -25.37 12.00
N VAL A 72 15.08 -24.80 12.57
CA VAL A 72 15.06 -23.43 13.06
C VAL A 72 15.72 -22.53 12.03
N THR A 73 15.01 -21.49 11.60
CA THR A 73 15.44 -20.58 10.54
C THR A 73 15.55 -19.15 11.03
N ARG A 74 16.54 -18.41 10.52
CA ARG A 74 16.66 -16.95 10.68
C ARG A 74 16.54 -16.28 9.32
N GLY A 75 15.41 -15.62 9.08
CA GLY A 75 15.11 -15.03 7.77
C GLY A 75 14.97 -16.07 6.64
N PRO A 76 14.99 -15.63 5.37
CA PRO A 76 14.66 -16.49 4.23
C PRO A 76 15.73 -17.52 3.85
N ARG A 77 16.97 -17.34 4.32
CA ARG A 77 18.14 -18.03 3.78
C ARG A 77 18.96 -18.79 4.81
N GLN A 78 18.73 -18.61 6.11
CA GLN A 78 19.62 -19.18 7.11
C GLN A 78 18.90 -20.21 7.96
N VAL A 79 19.48 -21.40 8.07
CA VAL A 79 19.08 -22.45 9.02
C VAL A 79 20.07 -22.43 10.18
N LEU A 80 19.57 -22.32 11.40
CA LEU A 80 20.38 -22.25 12.63
C LEU A 80 20.57 -23.62 13.28
N GLY A 81 19.64 -24.55 13.07
CA GLY A 81 19.71 -25.89 13.63
C GLY A 81 18.56 -26.77 13.20
N ILE A 82 18.76 -28.08 13.34
CA ILE A 82 17.81 -29.14 13.02
C ILE A 82 17.73 -30.06 14.24
N GLY A 83 16.52 -30.29 14.71
CA GLY A 83 16.24 -31.21 15.82
C GLY A 83 15.08 -32.14 15.49
N GLN A 84 14.90 -33.15 16.32
CA GLN A 84 13.75 -34.06 16.28
C GLN A 84 12.85 -33.77 17.47
N ALA A 85 11.54 -33.59 17.23
CA ALA A 85 10.56 -33.40 18.30
C ALA A 85 10.51 -34.65 19.17
N THR A 86 10.70 -34.50 20.48
CA THR A 86 10.63 -35.59 21.46
C THR A 86 9.27 -35.67 22.15
N GLY A 87 8.43 -34.66 21.94
CA GLY A 87 7.11 -34.51 22.56
C GLY A 87 6.20 -33.59 21.75
N HIS A 88 4.93 -33.49 22.16
CA HIS A 88 3.99 -32.49 21.63
C HIS A 88 4.34 -31.09 22.10
N PHE A 89 3.78 -30.07 21.43
CA PHE A 89 3.87 -28.69 21.92
C PHE A 89 3.23 -28.57 23.30
N ALA A 90 3.92 -27.90 24.22
CA ALA A 90 3.47 -27.64 25.58
C ALA A 90 3.55 -26.14 25.89
N GLN A 91 2.86 -25.72 26.95
CA GLN A 91 2.90 -24.36 27.47
C GLN A 91 3.58 -24.38 28.84
N ASP A 92 4.42 -23.39 29.12
CA ASP A 92 4.98 -23.22 30.46
C ASP A 92 3.88 -22.84 31.45
N THR A 93 3.86 -23.50 32.62
CA THR A 93 2.99 -23.11 33.74
C THR A 93 3.23 -21.64 34.12
N GLY A 94 2.26 -20.78 33.85
CA GLY A 94 2.30 -19.35 34.19
C GLY A 94 2.90 -18.41 33.14
N GLN A 95 3.20 -18.87 31.92
CA GLN A 95 3.68 -18.01 30.81
C GLN A 95 2.87 -18.27 29.52
N PRO A 96 2.69 -17.27 28.64
CA PRO A 96 1.98 -17.43 27.36
C PRO A 96 2.85 -18.06 26.25
N SER A 97 4.08 -18.49 26.58
CA SER A 97 5.03 -19.08 25.63
C SER A 97 4.74 -20.57 25.43
N HIS A 98 4.54 -20.97 24.18
CA HIS A 98 4.53 -22.36 23.75
C HIS A 98 5.96 -22.82 23.42
N TYR A 99 6.27 -24.08 23.70
CA TYR A 99 7.53 -24.69 23.31
C TYR A 99 7.32 -26.12 22.79
N CYS A 100 8.17 -26.55 21.87
CA CYS A 100 8.27 -27.93 21.43
C CYS A 100 9.56 -28.52 21.98
N PRO A 101 9.53 -29.62 22.76
CA PRO A 101 10.74 -30.29 23.19
C PRO A 101 11.38 -30.99 21.99
N VAL A 102 12.68 -30.74 21.79
CA VAL A 102 13.45 -31.26 20.66
C VAL A 102 14.81 -31.79 21.11
N GLU A 103 15.24 -32.87 20.47
CA GLU A 103 16.60 -33.36 20.53
C GLU A 103 17.38 -32.81 19.33
N TRP A 104 18.44 -32.04 19.59
CA TRP A 104 19.20 -31.36 18.54
C TRP A 104 20.16 -32.32 17.83
N LEU A 105 20.02 -32.41 16.51
CA LEU A 105 20.85 -33.26 15.66
C LEU A 105 21.95 -32.45 14.97
N VAL A 106 21.63 -31.23 14.56
CA VAL A 106 22.58 -30.28 13.97
C VAL A 106 22.34 -28.91 14.56
N THR A 107 23.42 -28.23 14.97
CA THR A 107 23.34 -26.88 15.54
C THR A 107 24.30 -25.90 14.88
N THR A 108 25.03 -26.35 13.85
CA THR A 108 25.87 -25.51 13.01
C THR A 108 24.99 -24.76 12.02
N PRO A 109 25.05 -23.43 11.93
CA PRO A 109 24.26 -22.70 10.95
C PRO A 109 24.70 -22.99 9.51
N VAL A 110 23.77 -22.90 8.56
CA VAL A 110 24.06 -22.91 7.11
C VAL A 110 23.25 -21.83 6.40
N GLU A 111 23.85 -21.19 5.41
CA GLU A 111 23.14 -20.35 4.46
C GLU A 111 22.76 -21.16 3.22
N LEU A 112 21.51 -21.02 2.81
CA LEU A 112 20.95 -21.67 1.64
C LEU A 112 21.10 -20.73 0.43
N THR A 113 21.36 -21.31 -0.73
CA THR A 113 21.26 -20.63 -2.02
C THR A 113 19.78 -20.40 -2.37
N GLY A 114 19.39 -19.16 -2.69
CA GLY A 114 17.99 -18.78 -2.93
C GLY A 114 17.24 -18.29 -1.68
N THR A 115 15.90 -18.18 -1.73
CA THR A 115 15.03 -17.79 -0.59
C THR A 115 13.95 -18.85 -0.33
N PRO A 116 14.32 -20.07 0.08
CA PRO A 116 13.37 -21.18 0.17
C PRO A 116 12.34 -21.05 1.30
N PHE A 117 12.58 -20.17 2.29
CA PHE A 117 11.65 -19.92 3.39
C PHE A 117 10.89 -18.61 3.21
N ASN A 118 9.59 -18.65 3.47
CA ASN A 118 8.71 -17.49 3.40
C ASN A 118 9.08 -16.48 4.50
N THR A 119 9.28 -15.20 4.16
CA THR A 119 9.59 -14.13 5.13
C THR A 119 8.34 -13.42 5.66
N GLY A 120 7.18 -14.04 5.51
CA GLY A 120 5.90 -13.52 6.01
C GLY A 120 5.63 -13.92 7.46
N SER A 121 4.53 -13.39 8.01
CA SER A 121 4.04 -13.53 9.39
C SER A 121 3.91 -14.94 9.97
N MET A 122 4.21 -16.01 9.21
CA MET A 122 4.10 -17.40 9.66
C MET A 122 5.39 -17.83 10.36
N VAL A 123 5.32 -17.86 11.69
CA VAL A 123 6.44 -18.15 12.57
C VAL A 123 6.66 -19.66 12.74
N TRP A 124 5.65 -20.48 12.42
CA TRP A 124 5.70 -21.94 12.41
C TRP A 124 4.92 -22.51 11.23
N ASN A 125 5.53 -23.39 10.44
CA ASN A 125 4.86 -24.01 9.29
C ASN A 125 5.49 -25.36 8.89
N ARG A 126 4.78 -26.15 8.07
CA ARG A 126 5.34 -27.34 7.40
C ARG A 126 6.24 -26.91 6.24
N THR A 127 7.28 -27.69 5.96
CA THR A 127 8.17 -27.45 4.82
C THR A 127 8.37 -28.70 3.97
N SER A 128 8.43 -28.52 2.65
CA SER A 128 8.89 -29.53 1.68
C SER A 128 10.36 -29.32 1.30
N GLN A 129 11.02 -28.28 1.79
CA GLN A 129 12.37 -27.85 1.39
C GLN A 129 13.51 -28.65 2.05
N TRP A 130 13.22 -29.83 2.61
CA TRP A 130 14.22 -30.66 3.30
C TRP A 130 15.40 -31.06 2.41
N ALA A 131 15.15 -31.34 1.13
CA ALA A 131 16.19 -31.72 0.18
C ALA A 131 17.23 -30.61 -0.02
N ALA A 132 16.79 -29.37 -0.24
CA ALA A 132 17.67 -28.22 -0.42
C ALA A 132 18.52 -27.92 0.83
N ILE A 133 17.95 -28.13 2.03
CA ILE A 133 18.66 -27.94 3.29
C ILE A 133 19.74 -29.01 3.48
N ARG A 134 19.42 -30.27 3.16
CA ARG A 134 20.42 -31.36 3.20
C ARG A 134 21.57 -31.11 2.25
N GLU A 135 21.28 -30.66 1.04
CA GLU A 135 22.31 -30.35 0.04
C GLU A 135 23.26 -29.24 0.54
N ALA A 136 22.71 -28.17 1.12
CA ALA A 136 23.53 -27.09 1.69
C ALA A 136 24.44 -27.57 2.82
N TYR A 137 23.96 -28.46 3.70
CA TYR A 137 24.80 -29.06 4.73
C TYR A 137 25.80 -30.09 4.20
N ALA A 138 25.49 -30.79 3.11
CA ALA A 138 26.40 -31.74 2.46
C ALA A 138 27.59 -31.02 1.79
N GLN A 139 27.43 -29.75 1.43
CA GLN A 139 28.51 -28.89 0.92
C GLN A 139 29.46 -28.38 2.02
N GLN A 140 29.13 -28.56 3.31
CA GLN A 140 30.04 -28.25 4.41
C GLN A 140 31.10 -29.34 4.57
N SER A 141 32.35 -28.96 4.83
CA SER A 141 33.46 -29.88 5.11
C SER A 141 33.98 -29.70 6.55
N PRO A 142 33.81 -30.69 7.44
CA PRO A 142 33.08 -31.94 7.29
C PRO A 142 31.55 -31.77 7.44
N PRO A 143 30.72 -32.61 6.80
CA PRO A 143 29.26 -32.55 6.96
C PRO A 143 28.86 -32.94 8.39
N PRO A 144 27.80 -32.34 8.97
CA PRO A 144 27.39 -32.62 10.35
C PRO A 144 26.94 -34.09 10.53
N PRO A 145 27.47 -34.84 11.52
CA PRO A 145 27.20 -36.27 11.68
C PRO A 145 25.73 -36.59 12.00
N GLY A 146 25.00 -35.67 12.63
CA GLY A 146 23.58 -35.86 12.99
C GLY A 146 22.62 -35.95 11.82
N LEU A 147 23.02 -35.51 10.61
CA LEU A 147 22.18 -35.60 9.40
C LEU A 147 22.04 -37.03 8.87
N ALA A 148 23.04 -37.88 9.10
CA ALA A 148 23.01 -39.29 8.67
C ALA A 148 21.97 -40.13 9.42
N GLN A 149 21.49 -39.65 10.59
CA GLN A 149 20.47 -40.33 11.40
C GLN A 149 19.03 -40.07 10.89
N LEU A 150 18.88 -39.21 9.88
CA LEU A 150 17.60 -38.79 9.30
C LEU A 150 17.36 -39.43 7.91
N GLU A 151 17.74 -40.69 7.73
CA GLU A 151 17.57 -41.46 6.49
C GLU A 151 16.09 -41.52 6.02
N PRO A 152 15.82 -41.35 4.71
CA PRO A 152 14.47 -41.28 4.17
C PRO A 152 13.87 -42.68 4.07
N SER A 153 13.08 -43.08 5.05
CA SER A 153 12.36 -44.36 5.02
C SER A 153 10.85 -44.13 4.83
N GLY A 154 10.40 -44.38 3.59
CA GLY A 154 8.99 -44.59 3.25
C GLY A 154 8.14 -43.34 3.01
N PHE A 155 8.33 -42.70 1.85
CA PHE A 155 7.36 -41.74 1.32
C PHE A 155 6.15 -42.50 0.75
N ALA A 156 4.96 -42.18 1.22
CA ALA A 156 3.70 -42.45 0.53
C ALA A 156 2.85 -41.20 0.74
N GLY A 157 2.34 -40.61 -0.33
CA GLY A 157 1.54 -39.40 -0.25
C GLY A 157 0.29 -39.62 0.62
N ALA A 158 -0.07 -38.62 1.41
CA ALA A 158 -1.43 -38.13 1.30
C ALA A 158 -1.43 -37.29 0.03
N ALA A 159 -2.26 -37.69 -0.94
CA ALA A 159 -2.31 -37.12 -2.26
C ALA A 159 -2.62 -35.60 -2.21
N GLU A 160 -1.63 -34.79 -2.53
CA GLU A 160 -1.81 -33.85 -3.63
C GLU A 160 -1.35 -34.57 -4.91
N PRO A 161 -1.99 -34.35 -6.07
CA PRO A 161 -1.69 -35.14 -7.25
C PRO A 161 -0.22 -34.95 -7.67
N GLU A 162 0.43 -36.07 -7.96
CA GLU A 162 1.78 -36.15 -8.51
C GLU A 162 1.88 -35.45 -9.87
N ALA A 163 3.04 -34.86 -10.14
CA ALA A 163 3.72 -35.07 -11.41
C ALA A 163 5.23 -35.19 -11.13
N THR A 164 5.71 -36.43 -11.28
CA THR A 164 7.10 -36.88 -11.29
C THR A 164 7.76 -36.53 -12.64
N GLY A 165 9.05 -36.17 -12.61
CA GLY A 165 9.85 -36.00 -13.83
C GLY A 165 11.27 -35.46 -13.59
N THR A 166 12.25 -36.36 -13.71
CA THR A 166 13.70 -36.24 -14.01
C THR A 166 14.28 -34.86 -14.39
N PRO A 167 15.51 -34.51 -13.93
CA PRO A 167 16.24 -33.34 -14.40
C PRO A 167 16.75 -33.60 -15.82
N LEU A 168 15.94 -33.26 -16.81
CA LEU A 168 16.40 -32.98 -18.16
C LEU A 168 16.48 -31.46 -18.24
N MET A 169 17.68 -30.90 -18.44
CA MET A 169 17.67 -29.73 -19.33
C MET A 169 17.12 -30.25 -20.67
N PRO A 170 16.02 -29.66 -21.16
CA PRO A 170 16.18 -28.95 -22.42
C PRO A 170 15.14 -27.80 -22.59
N GLU A 171 15.49 -26.77 -23.36
CA GLU A 171 14.50 -26.13 -24.26
C GLU A 171 13.78 -27.25 -25.06
N PRO A 172 12.48 -27.27 -25.45
CA PRO A 172 11.37 -26.30 -25.32
C PRO A 172 10.03 -26.92 -24.80
N GLY A 173 9.08 -26.08 -24.33
CA GLY A 173 7.67 -26.49 -24.03
C GLY A 173 7.13 -26.09 -22.64
N ILE A 174 7.19 -24.79 -22.33
CA ILE A 174 7.01 -24.20 -20.99
C ILE A 174 5.56 -24.33 -20.47
N SER A 175 5.37 -24.94 -19.29
CA SER A 175 4.12 -24.83 -18.50
C SER A 175 3.95 -23.39 -17.97
N PRO A 176 2.73 -22.82 -17.99
CA PRO A 176 2.53 -21.41 -17.66
C PRO A 176 2.68 -21.15 -16.16
N ASN A 177 3.29 -20.01 -15.79
CA ASN A 177 3.34 -19.53 -14.42
C ASN A 177 2.05 -18.79 -14.03
N TYR A 178 1.79 -18.72 -12.73
CA TYR A 178 0.66 -17.97 -12.19
C TYR A 178 1.15 -16.81 -11.32
N TRP A 179 0.60 -15.63 -11.55
CA TRP A 179 1.01 -14.39 -10.90
C TRP A 179 -0.18 -13.73 -10.21
N ALA A 180 0.03 -13.15 -9.04
CA ALA A 180 -0.93 -12.29 -8.38
C ALA A 180 -0.47 -10.84 -8.49
N ILE A 181 -1.33 -9.95 -8.98
CA ILE A 181 -1.03 -8.52 -9.13
C ILE A 181 -2.12 -7.64 -8.51
N GLY A 182 -1.73 -6.55 -7.84
CA GLY A 182 -2.64 -5.50 -7.40
C GLY A 182 -2.87 -4.47 -8.50
N ALA A 183 -4.13 -4.15 -8.82
CA ALA A 183 -4.49 -3.11 -9.79
C ALA A 183 -4.48 -1.69 -9.18
N GLY A 184 -3.39 -1.34 -8.49
CA GLY A 184 -3.28 -0.10 -7.71
C GLY A 184 -4.05 -0.10 -6.39
N GLU A 185 -3.98 1.01 -5.66
CA GLU A 185 -4.70 1.17 -4.40
C GLU A 185 -6.20 1.01 -4.63
N GLY A 186 -6.84 0.12 -3.86
CA GLY A 186 -8.28 -0.18 -4.01
C GLY A 186 -8.69 -0.79 -5.36
N GLY A 187 -7.76 -1.23 -6.22
CA GLY A 187 -8.08 -1.75 -7.55
C GLY A 187 -8.43 -0.67 -8.59
N THR A 188 -8.01 0.57 -8.35
CA THR A 188 -8.27 1.76 -9.17
C THR A 188 -8.00 1.60 -10.66
N PHE A 189 -7.02 0.78 -11.07
CA PHE A 189 -6.69 0.56 -12.49
C PHE A 189 -7.44 -0.60 -13.16
N TRP A 190 -8.23 -1.37 -12.41
CA TRP A 190 -8.85 -2.59 -12.93
C TRP A 190 -9.76 -2.34 -14.14
N LYS A 191 -10.64 -1.33 -14.07
CA LYS A 191 -11.53 -0.98 -15.18
C LYS A 191 -10.77 -0.61 -16.46
N ALA A 192 -9.63 0.07 -16.32
CA ALA A 192 -8.79 0.44 -17.46
C ALA A 192 -8.12 -0.79 -18.07
N TRP A 193 -7.62 -1.71 -17.24
CA TRP A 193 -6.98 -2.95 -17.71
C TRP A 193 -7.93 -3.83 -18.51
N GLN A 194 -9.19 -3.93 -18.08
CA GLN A 194 -10.24 -4.64 -18.82
C GLN A 194 -10.47 -4.00 -20.19
N ALA A 195 -10.71 -2.68 -20.22
CA ALA A 195 -11.01 -1.97 -21.46
C ALA A 195 -9.85 -1.98 -22.47
N GLU A 196 -8.62 -1.94 -21.98
CA GLU A 196 -7.41 -1.78 -22.79
C GLU A 196 -6.68 -3.12 -23.07
N GLY A 197 -7.16 -4.24 -22.51
CA GLY A 197 -6.61 -5.58 -22.77
C GLY A 197 -5.17 -5.76 -22.31
N HIS A 198 -4.76 -5.14 -21.20
CA HIS A 198 -3.42 -5.27 -20.66
C HIS A 198 -3.37 -5.05 -19.14
N MET A 199 -2.30 -5.52 -18.50
CA MET A 199 -1.97 -5.20 -17.12
C MET A 199 -0.81 -4.22 -17.07
N SER A 200 -0.63 -3.55 -15.92
CA SER A 200 0.44 -2.57 -15.76
C SER A 200 1.00 -2.50 -14.34
N ILE A 201 2.20 -1.96 -14.18
CA ILE A 201 2.82 -1.73 -12.88
C ILE A 201 3.36 -0.30 -12.77
N GLY A 202 3.37 0.26 -11.56
CA GLY A 202 3.80 1.65 -11.29
C GLY A 202 5.32 1.87 -11.36
N TRP A 203 5.80 2.87 -10.64
CA TRP A 203 7.20 3.33 -10.60
C TRP A 203 7.66 4.08 -11.86
N GLU A 204 6.89 5.08 -12.25
CA GLU A 204 7.05 5.91 -13.46
C GLU A 204 8.42 6.59 -13.57
N ALA A 205 9.01 7.01 -12.46
CA ALA A 205 10.33 7.65 -12.41
C ALA A 205 11.48 6.67 -12.72
N LEU A 206 11.24 5.35 -12.65
CA LEU A 206 12.19 4.35 -13.17
C LEU A 206 12.18 4.28 -14.68
N GLY A 207 11.19 4.87 -15.36
CA GLY A 207 11.07 4.75 -16.81
C GLY A 207 11.00 3.29 -17.28
N ASP A 208 11.61 3.02 -18.44
CA ASP A 208 11.65 1.69 -19.04
C ASP A 208 12.51 0.76 -18.22
N LEU A 209 11.91 -0.28 -17.64
CA LEU A 209 12.58 -1.20 -16.74
C LEU A 209 13.70 -2.00 -17.43
N ARG A 210 13.68 -2.11 -18.77
CA ARG A 210 14.74 -2.77 -19.53
C ARG A 210 16.08 -2.03 -19.47
N GLN A 211 16.09 -0.76 -19.05
CA GLN A 211 17.33 0.01 -18.93
C GLN A 211 18.21 -0.45 -17.76
N TYR A 212 17.67 -1.26 -16.85
CA TYR A 212 18.39 -1.78 -15.70
C TYR A 212 18.90 -3.20 -16.00
N PRO A 213 20.22 -3.40 -16.11
CA PRO A 213 20.79 -4.70 -16.48
C PRO A 213 20.78 -5.72 -15.33
N GLY A 214 20.52 -5.27 -14.09
CA GLY A 214 20.54 -6.12 -12.90
C GLY A 214 19.74 -5.54 -11.73
N ASP A 215 19.47 -6.43 -10.77
CA ASP A 215 18.74 -6.12 -9.53
C ASP A 215 19.36 -4.97 -8.73
N GLU A 216 20.69 -4.81 -8.77
CA GLU A 216 21.40 -3.80 -7.98
C GLU A 216 21.23 -2.40 -8.57
N GLU A 217 21.30 -2.25 -9.89
CA GLU A 217 21.04 -0.99 -10.59
C GLU A 217 19.58 -0.58 -10.46
N LEU A 218 18.65 -1.53 -10.59
CA LEU A 218 17.23 -1.29 -10.38
C LEU A 218 16.93 -0.91 -8.92
N ARG A 219 17.58 -1.57 -7.96
CA ARG A 219 17.49 -1.23 -6.53
C ARG A 219 18.03 0.16 -6.24
N GLN A 220 19.16 0.53 -6.83
CA GLN A 220 19.76 1.85 -6.70
C GLN A 220 18.88 2.94 -7.32
N ALA A 221 18.30 2.69 -8.50
CA ALA A 221 17.37 3.62 -9.13
C ALA A 221 16.07 3.78 -8.34
N LEU A 222 15.54 2.68 -7.80
CA LEU A 222 14.41 2.73 -6.87
C LEU A 222 14.74 3.56 -5.63
N LYS A 223 15.92 3.35 -5.04
CA LYS A 223 16.39 4.12 -3.89
C LYS A 223 16.58 5.60 -4.23
N GLN A 224 17.11 5.90 -5.42
CA GLN A 224 17.35 7.25 -5.93
C GLN A 224 16.05 8.01 -6.20
N HIS A 225 15.03 7.35 -6.75
CA HIS A 225 13.79 8.00 -7.18
C HIS A 225 12.67 7.97 -6.12
N TYR A 226 12.69 7.00 -5.21
CA TYR A 226 11.57 6.71 -4.30
C TYR A 226 11.94 6.65 -2.80
N GLY A 227 13.22 6.53 -2.43
CA GLY A 227 13.71 6.62 -1.03
C GLY A 227 13.30 5.47 -0.07
N GLY A 228 14.04 5.28 1.03
CA GLY A 228 13.84 4.26 2.09
C GLY A 228 14.62 2.94 1.88
N ASP A 229 14.80 2.07 2.89
CA ASP A 229 15.51 0.77 2.71
C ASP A 229 14.67 -0.49 3.04
N THR A 230 13.49 -0.37 3.68
CA THR A 230 12.75 -1.55 4.18
C THR A 230 11.67 -2.13 3.24
N THR A 231 11.27 -1.42 2.18
CA THR A 231 10.26 -1.87 1.18
C THR A 231 10.86 -2.20 -0.21
N HIS A 232 12.17 -2.02 -0.39
CA HIS A 232 12.81 -2.05 -1.71
C HIS A 232 12.97 -3.43 -2.33
N ASN A 233 13.11 -4.50 -1.54
CA ASN A 233 13.24 -5.83 -2.12
C ASN A 233 11.94 -6.30 -2.79
N ASN A 234 10.78 -5.99 -2.23
CA ASN A 234 9.51 -6.39 -2.84
C ASN A 234 9.15 -5.53 -4.05
N ASN A 235 9.46 -4.23 -4.01
CA ASN A 235 9.20 -3.31 -5.12
C ASN A 235 10.17 -3.54 -6.29
N MET A 236 11.46 -3.73 -5.98
CA MET A 236 12.47 -4.15 -6.96
C MET A 236 12.07 -5.47 -7.58
N LEU A 237 11.76 -6.48 -6.76
CA LEU A 237 11.35 -7.79 -7.27
C LEU A 237 10.08 -7.68 -8.13
N ALA A 238 9.09 -6.87 -7.72
CA ALA A 238 7.89 -6.67 -8.53
C ALA A 238 8.22 -6.05 -9.90
N CYS A 239 9.05 -5.01 -9.96
CA CYS A 239 9.50 -4.40 -11.22
C CYS A 239 10.31 -5.39 -12.08
N TRP A 240 11.27 -6.08 -11.46
CA TRP A 240 12.13 -7.05 -12.14
C TRP A 240 11.32 -8.21 -12.73
N GLN A 241 10.44 -8.83 -11.92
CA GLN A 241 9.62 -9.95 -12.35
C GLN A 241 8.63 -9.54 -13.43
N PHE A 242 8.03 -8.35 -13.31
CA PHE A 242 7.15 -7.82 -14.33
C PHE A 242 7.87 -7.61 -15.65
N CYS A 243 9.10 -7.10 -15.65
CA CYS A 243 9.88 -6.86 -16.86
C CYS A 243 10.45 -8.15 -17.47
N HIS A 244 11.04 -9.02 -16.65
CA HIS A 244 11.93 -10.10 -17.12
C HIS A 244 11.41 -11.53 -16.91
N GLU A 245 10.52 -11.77 -15.94
CA GLU A 245 10.12 -13.14 -15.57
C GLU A 245 8.73 -13.55 -16.09
N ILE A 246 7.78 -12.62 -16.13
CA ILE A 246 6.47 -12.87 -16.73
C ILE A 246 6.65 -13.13 -18.24
N ARG A 247 6.00 -14.17 -18.77
CA ARG A 247 6.09 -14.54 -20.19
C ARG A 247 4.70 -14.62 -20.84
N PRO A 248 4.60 -14.42 -22.17
CA PRO A 248 3.40 -14.80 -22.89
C PRO A 248 3.04 -16.26 -22.61
N GLY A 249 1.77 -16.52 -22.32
CA GLY A 249 1.26 -17.80 -21.88
C GLY A 249 1.01 -17.91 -20.37
N ASP A 250 1.67 -17.09 -19.55
CA ASP A 250 1.44 -17.03 -18.10
C ASP A 250 0.04 -16.52 -17.76
N TYR A 251 -0.45 -16.86 -16.56
CA TYR A 251 -1.73 -16.39 -16.05
C TYR A 251 -1.54 -15.38 -14.93
N VAL A 252 -2.42 -14.38 -14.89
CA VAL A 252 -2.43 -13.33 -13.87
C VAL A 252 -3.78 -13.25 -13.17
N VAL A 253 -3.74 -13.18 -11.85
CA VAL A 253 -4.88 -13.01 -10.94
C VAL A 253 -4.82 -11.60 -10.36
N VAL A 254 -5.86 -10.81 -10.60
CA VAL A 254 -5.93 -9.42 -10.13
C VAL A 254 -6.61 -9.37 -8.76
N LYS A 255 -6.02 -8.67 -7.78
CA LYS A 255 -6.51 -8.64 -6.39
C LYS A 255 -6.70 -7.24 -5.81
N ILE A 256 -7.62 -7.13 -4.84
CA ILE A 256 -7.69 -6.04 -3.85
C ILE A 256 -7.50 -6.64 -2.46
N GLY A 257 -6.48 -6.15 -1.74
CA GLY A 257 -6.15 -6.68 -0.41
C GLY A 257 -5.77 -8.16 -0.46
N ARG A 258 -6.20 -8.93 0.55
CA ARG A 258 -5.84 -10.36 0.70
C ARG A 258 -6.87 -11.34 0.15
N ARG A 259 -8.14 -10.95 0.01
CA ARG A 259 -9.24 -11.90 -0.22
C ARG A 259 -10.12 -11.59 -1.42
N LYS A 260 -10.01 -10.39 -2.00
CA LYS A 260 -10.84 -10.01 -3.14
C LYS A 260 -10.05 -10.18 -4.44
N ILE A 261 -10.58 -10.97 -5.35
CA ILE A 261 -10.07 -11.16 -6.71
C ILE A 261 -11.00 -10.40 -7.64
N LEU A 262 -10.45 -9.62 -8.57
CA LEU A 262 -11.20 -8.81 -9.54
C LEU A 262 -11.32 -9.44 -10.92
N GLY A 263 -10.38 -10.32 -11.26
CA GLY A 263 -10.37 -11.00 -12.54
C GLY A 263 -9.12 -11.84 -12.75
N ILE A 264 -9.17 -12.63 -13.82
CA ILE A 264 -8.09 -13.54 -14.21
C ILE A 264 -7.87 -13.39 -15.71
N GLY A 265 -6.61 -13.30 -16.12
CA GLY A 265 -6.26 -13.20 -17.54
C GLY A 265 -5.02 -14.00 -17.89
N GLN A 266 -4.82 -14.23 -19.19
CA GLN A 266 -3.61 -14.83 -19.74
C GLN A 266 -2.77 -13.75 -20.42
N VAL A 267 -1.49 -13.68 -20.09
CA VAL A 267 -0.53 -12.77 -20.73
C VAL A 267 -0.35 -13.19 -22.18
N THR A 268 -0.61 -12.28 -23.11
CA THR A 268 -0.57 -12.57 -24.56
C THR A 268 0.62 -11.96 -25.27
N GLY A 269 1.36 -11.06 -24.61
CA GLY A 269 2.47 -10.34 -25.22
C GLY A 269 3.63 -10.06 -24.26
N GLU A 270 4.75 -9.68 -24.87
CA GLU A 270 5.95 -9.30 -24.14
C GLU A 270 5.77 -8.01 -23.34
N TYR A 271 6.70 -7.75 -22.43
CA TYR A 271 6.78 -6.46 -21.73
C TYR A 271 6.92 -5.32 -22.74
N ALA A 272 6.14 -4.26 -22.52
CA ALA A 272 6.27 -3.01 -23.22
C ALA A 272 6.30 -1.84 -22.24
N PHE A 273 7.14 -0.86 -22.55
CA PHE A 273 7.10 0.44 -21.89
C PHE A 273 6.26 1.38 -22.76
N ASP A 274 5.06 1.68 -22.30
CA ASP A 274 4.15 2.60 -22.95
C ASP A 274 4.45 4.03 -22.51
N ILE A 275 5.22 4.72 -23.35
CA ILE A 275 5.58 6.12 -23.19
C ILE A 275 4.38 7.09 -23.30
N ALA A 276 3.23 6.63 -23.80
CA ALA A 276 2.02 7.44 -23.91
C ALA A 276 1.20 7.46 -22.62
N ARG A 277 1.44 6.52 -21.69
CA ARG A 277 0.83 6.53 -20.36
C ARG A 277 1.52 7.59 -19.49
N THR A 278 0.79 8.18 -18.55
CA THR A 278 1.35 9.12 -17.57
C THR A 278 1.57 8.50 -16.19
N VAL A 279 0.95 7.33 -15.98
CA VAL A 279 1.00 6.50 -14.78
C VAL A 279 0.96 5.04 -15.22
N HIS A 280 1.72 4.17 -14.55
CA HIS A 280 1.84 2.75 -14.90
C HIS A 280 2.23 2.49 -16.37
N ASN A 281 3.37 3.07 -16.78
CA ASN A 281 3.94 2.95 -18.12
C ASN A 281 4.44 1.55 -18.46
N ASN A 282 4.71 0.72 -17.45
CA ASN A 282 5.19 -0.63 -17.61
C ASN A 282 4.00 -1.56 -17.83
N ILE A 283 3.78 -2.04 -19.05
CA ILE A 283 2.59 -2.80 -19.43
C ILE A 283 2.90 -4.18 -20.01
N ARG A 284 1.91 -5.07 -19.93
CA ARG A 284 1.89 -6.37 -20.62
C ARG A 284 0.49 -6.66 -21.16
N PRO A 285 0.34 -7.01 -22.45
CA PRO A 285 -0.93 -7.42 -23.02
C PRO A 285 -1.49 -8.65 -22.30
N VAL A 286 -2.79 -8.63 -22.00
CA VAL A 286 -3.49 -9.69 -21.27
C VAL A 286 -4.86 -9.90 -21.92
N ASN A 287 -5.17 -11.16 -22.22
CA ASN A 287 -6.52 -11.59 -22.56
C ASN A 287 -7.25 -11.97 -21.26
N TRP A 288 -8.25 -11.18 -20.85
CA TRP A 288 -9.04 -11.44 -19.65
C TRP A 288 -10.02 -12.59 -19.89
N LEU A 289 -9.97 -13.61 -19.03
CA LEU A 289 -10.74 -14.83 -19.12
C LEU A 289 -11.92 -14.83 -18.15
N LEU A 290 -11.74 -14.16 -17.00
CA LEU A 290 -12.75 -13.97 -15.98
C LEU A 290 -12.73 -12.52 -15.53
N GLU A 291 -13.90 -11.88 -15.58
CA GLU A 291 -14.11 -10.49 -15.18
C GLU A 291 -15.24 -10.45 -14.15
N GLY A 292 -14.93 -10.04 -12.91
CA GLY A 292 -15.89 -10.06 -11.82
C GLY A 292 -15.22 -10.26 -10.46
N TRP A 293 -15.90 -9.87 -9.38
CA TRP A 293 -15.33 -10.01 -8.05
C TRP A 293 -15.62 -11.39 -7.44
N MET A 294 -14.59 -12.01 -6.88
CA MET A 294 -14.69 -13.24 -6.09
C MET A 294 -14.04 -13.00 -4.74
N GLU A 295 -14.59 -13.61 -3.69
CA GLU A 295 -14.05 -13.51 -2.35
C GLU A 295 -13.54 -14.88 -1.87
N ASP A 296 -12.26 -14.94 -1.56
CA ASP A 296 -11.64 -16.13 -0.97
C ASP A 296 -12.07 -16.26 0.50
N LYS A 297 -13.26 -16.84 0.72
CA LYS A 297 -13.87 -17.00 2.04
C LYS A 297 -13.24 -18.11 2.88
N ALA A 298 -12.58 -19.08 2.25
CA ALA A 298 -12.11 -20.31 2.89
C ALA A 298 -10.59 -20.58 2.73
N GLY A 299 -9.89 -19.82 1.88
CA GLY A 299 -8.45 -19.98 1.62
C GLY A 299 -7.54 -19.07 2.47
N PRO A 300 -6.21 -19.27 2.37
CA PRO A 300 -5.21 -18.50 3.12
C PRO A 300 -5.11 -17.03 2.69
N GLY A 301 -5.78 -16.64 1.60
CA GLY A 301 -5.67 -15.33 0.97
C GLY A 301 -4.38 -15.13 0.17
N VAL A 302 -4.36 -14.10 -0.66
CA VAL A 302 -3.27 -13.73 -1.55
C VAL A 302 -2.27 -12.81 -0.83
N PRO A 303 -0.96 -12.90 -1.10
CA PRO A 303 0.02 -11.96 -0.58
C PRO A 303 -0.37 -10.50 -0.86
N THR A 304 -0.11 -9.60 0.09
CA THR A 304 -0.45 -8.18 -0.03
C THR A 304 0.47 -7.40 -0.96
N LYS A 305 1.62 -7.98 -1.35
CA LYS A 305 2.61 -7.36 -2.25
C LYS A 305 2.01 -7.01 -3.61
N THR A 306 2.61 -6.05 -4.30
CA THR A 306 2.12 -5.53 -5.60
C THR A 306 2.09 -6.60 -6.67
N LEU A 307 3.17 -7.37 -6.81
CA LEU A 307 3.27 -8.54 -7.69
C LEU A 307 3.88 -9.70 -6.91
N THR A 308 3.38 -10.92 -7.12
CA THR A 308 3.94 -12.12 -6.51
C THR A 308 3.69 -13.34 -7.40
N SER A 309 4.70 -14.16 -7.62
CA SER A 309 4.49 -15.49 -8.20
C SER A 309 3.68 -16.35 -7.23
N ILE A 310 2.55 -16.85 -7.70
CA ILE A 310 1.65 -17.73 -6.96
C ILE A 310 1.61 -19.14 -7.55
N THR A 311 2.50 -19.48 -8.47
CA THR A 311 2.58 -20.81 -9.12
C THR A 311 2.59 -21.96 -8.11
N SER A 312 3.23 -21.77 -6.95
CA SER A 312 3.30 -22.75 -5.86
C SER A 312 2.12 -22.74 -4.87
N TYR A 313 1.15 -21.84 -5.05
CA TYR A 313 0.02 -21.66 -4.13
C TYR A 313 -1.15 -22.57 -4.53
N HIS A 314 -0.92 -23.88 -4.52
CA HIS A 314 -1.86 -24.88 -5.07
C HIS A 314 -3.25 -24.84 -4.41
N THR A 315 -3.34 -24.55 -3.11
CA THR A 315 -4.62 -24.44 -2.40
C THR A 315 -5.43 -23.20 -2.79
N PHE A 316 -4.77 -22.11 -3.19
CA PHE A 316 -5.39 -20.90 -3.71
C PHE A 316 -5.74 -21.02 -5.20
N LEU A 317 -4.86 -21.66 -5.98
CA LEU A 317 -5.07 -21.83 -7.43
C LEU A 317 -6.14 -22.89 -7.76
N LYS A 318 -6.33 -23.93 -6.94
CA LYS A 318 -7.28 -25.02 -7.23
C LYS A 318 -8.73 -24.52 -7.48
N PRO A 319 -9.34 -23.68 -6.62
CA PRO A 319 -10.68 -23.13 -6.86
C PRO A 319 -10.74 -22.27 -8.13
N ILE A 320 -9.72 -21.42 -8.34
CA ILE A 320 -9.59 -20.51 -9.48
C ILE A 320 -9.51 -21.28 -10.80
N LEU A 321 -8.70 -22.34 -10.84
CA LEU A 321 -8.56 -23.20 -12.00
C LEU A 321 -9.82 -24.02 -12.28
N ALA A 322 -10.55 -24.42 -11.23
CA ALA A 322 -11.83 -25.11 -11.39
C ALA A 322 -12.89 -24.18 -12.02
N GLU A 323 -12.97 -22.93 -11.56
CA GLU A 323 -13.91 -21.93 -12.09
C GLU A 323 -13.59 -21.52 -13.54
N LEU A 324 -12.31 -21.37 -13.89
CA LEU A 324 -11.87 -21.18 -15.28
C LEU A 324 -12.19 -22.39 -16.17
N ALA A 325 -12.11 -23.61 -15.63
CA ALA A 325 -12.43 -24.83 -16.37
C ALA A 325 -13.93 -24.95 -16.66
N GLU A 326 -14.78 -24.52 -15.72
CA GLU A 326 -16.23 -24.44 -15.90
C GLU A 326 -16.65 -23.38 -16.92
N ALA A 327 -15.92 -22.26 -17.03
CA ALA A 327 -16.15 -21.20 -18.01
C ALA A 327 -15.91 -21.62 -19.50
N LYS A 328 -15.62 -22.90 -19.78
CA LYS A 328 -15.40 -23.51 -21.11
C LYS A 328 -14.23 -22.93 -21.93
N GLN A 329 -13.33 -22.12 -21.35
CA GLN A 329 -12.25 -21.45 -22.10
C GLN A 329 -10.90 -22.20 -22.11
N LEU A 330 -10.71 -23.22 -21.27
CA LEU A 330 -9.39 -23.89 -21.11
C LEU A 330 -9.05 -25.01 -22.14
N LYS A 331 -9.98 -25.47 -22.98
CA LYS A 331 -9.72 -26.61 -23.89
C LYS A 331 -9.10 -26.26 -25.26
N LYS A 332 -8.71 -25.00 -25.53
CA LYS A 332 -8.30 -24.55 -26.88
C LYS A 332 -6.88 -23.98 -27.02
N ILE A 333 -6.00 -24.07 -26.02
CA ILE A 333 -4.67 -23.45 -26.10
C ILE A 333 -3.60 -24.52 -25.91
N GLY A 334 -3.10 -24.99 -27.04
CA GLY A 334 -2.07 -26.03 -27.13
C GLY A 334 -1.59 -26.20 -28.56
N GLN A 335 -1.19 -25.09 -29.21
CA GLN A 335 -0.22 -24.98 -30.31
C GLN A 335 -0.15 -23.50 -30.75
N PRO A 336 1.03 -22.85 -30.75
CA PRO A 336 1.15 -21.47 -31.22
C PRO A 336 0.97 -21.40 -32.75
N GLN A 337 0.09 -20.50 -33.22
CA GLN A 337 0.07 -20.11 -34.63
C GLN A 337 1.15 -19.03 -34.88
N PRO A 338 1.92 -19.12 -35.97
CA PRO A 338 2.88 -18.08 -36.33
C PRO A 338 2.15 -16.78 -36.72
N LEU A 339 2.56 -15.67 -36.11
CA LEU A 339 2.00 -14.34 -36.36
C LEU A 339 2.49 -13.80 -37.72
N PRO A 340 1.63 -13.09 -38.48
CA PRO A 340 2.06 -12.37 -39.68
C PRO A 340 3.02 -11.21 -39.31
N PRO A 341 3.90 -10.77 -40.24
CA PRO A 341 4.85 -9.70 -39.97
C PRO A 341 4.13 -8.39 -39.71
N VAL A 342 4.33 -7.79 -38.53
CA VAL A 342 3.77 -6.49 -38.17
C VAL A 342 4.66 -5.40 -38.75
N GLU A 343 4.11 -4.61 -39.68
CA GLU A 343 4.71 -3.33 -40.08
C GLU A 343 4.82 -2.42 -38.85
N LYS A 344 6.01 -1.85 -38.64
CA LYS A 344 6.29 -0.97 -37.51
C LYS A 344 5.29 0.20 -37.51
N PRO A 345 4.49 0.39 -36.44
CA PRO A 345 3.61 1.55 -36.36
C PRO A 345 4.45 2.81 -36.34
N VAL A 346 4.16 3.72 -37.26
CA VAL A 346 4.62 5.11 -37.18
C VAL A 346 3.97 5.71 -35.94
N VAL A 347 4.77 5.96 -34.90
CA VAL A 347 4.34 6.54 -33.62
C VAL A 347 4.03 8.04 -33.82
N PRO A 348 2.80 8.51 -33.60
CA PRO A 348 2.52 9.94 -33.46
C PRO A 348 3.06 10.47 -32.11
N PRO A 349 3.44 11.75 -31.99
CA PRO A 349 4.12 12.28 -30.82
C PRO A 349 3.23 12.39 -29.57
N HIS A 350 3.85 12.14 -28.40
CA HIS A 350 3.43 12.28 -26.99
C HIS A 350 2.06 12.90 -26.64
N PRO A 351 1.27 12.34 -25.70
CA PRO A 351 0.32 13.15 -24.94
C PRO A 351 1.10 13.92 -23.86
N HIS A 352 1.26 15.22 -24.09
CA HIS A 352 1.71 16.17 -23.07
C HIS A 352 0.75 16.15 -21.86
N PRO A 353 1.22 16.49 -20.64
CA PRO A 353 0.33 16.77 -19.52
C PRO A 353 -0.81 17.70 -19.99
N LEU A 354 -2.06 17.31 -19.72
CA LEU A 354 -3.20 18.06 -20.23
C LEU A 354 -3.09 19.51 -19.77
N PRO A 355 -3.24 20.50 -20.68
CA PRO A 355 -3.34 21.89 -20.28
C PRO A 355 -4.35 22.05 -19.14
N TYR A 356 -4.06 22.97 -18.23
CA TYR A 356 -5.00 23.34 -17.19
C TYR A 356 -5.08 24.86 -17.10
N THR A 357 -6.14 25.38 -17.65
CA THR A 357 -6.42 26.79 -17.92
C THR A 357 -7.35 27.36 -16.86
N LEU A 358 -7.47 28.68 -16.85
CA LEU A 358 -8.41 29.35 -15.95
C LEU A 358 -9.86 28.94 -16.24
N ALA A 359 -10.20 28.71 -17.51
CA ALA A 359 -11.54 28.26 -17.91
C ALA A 359 -11.86 26.85 -17.37
N GLU A 360 -10.91 25.92 -17.46
CA GLU A 360 -11.07 24.59 -16.86
C GLU A 360 -11.18 24.68 -15.34
N ALA A 361 -10.39 25.54 -14.70
CA ALA A 361 -10.51 25.78 -13.26
C ALA A 361 -11.86 26.38 -12.84
N GLU A 362 -12.48 27.22 -13.69
CA GLU A 362 -13.81 27.74 -13.44
C GLU A 362 -14.90 26.69 -13.59
N GLN A 363 -14.70 25.68 -14.44
CA GLN A 363 -15.62 24.56 -14.57
C GLN A 363 -15.48 23.59 -13.39
N ASP A 364 -14.23 23.26 -13.04
CA ASP A 364 -13.92 22.32 -11.96
C ASP A 364 -14.27 22.86 -10.56
N LEU A 365 -14.22 24.18 -10.36
CA LEU A 365 -14.35 24.81 -9.05
C LEU A 365 -15.66 25.58 -8.93
N PHE A 366 -16.30 25.45 -7.77
CA PHE A 366 -17.41 26.33 -7.38
C PHE A 366 -17.00 27.78 -7.13
N LEU A 367 -15.71 28.12 -7.30
CA LEU A 367 -15.18 29.46 -7.13
C LEU A 367 -15.40 30.30 -8.39
N THR A 368 -15.45 31.62 -8.21
CA THR A 368 -15.49 32.62 -9.28
C THR A 368 -14.09 32.96 -9.78
N THR A 369 -13.97 33.47 -11.01
CA THR A 369 -12.70 33.94 -11.60
C THR A 369 -11.95 34.90 -10.67
N PRO A 370 -12.58 35.93 -10.07
CA PRO A 370 -11.87 36.85 -9.18
C PRO A 370 -11.32 36.14 -7.93
N GLN A 371 -12.06 35.19 -7.36
CA GLN A 371 -11.59 34.39 -6.22
C GLN A 371 -10.39 33.53 -6.60
N ILE A 372 -10.45 32.81 -7.72
CA ILE A 372 -9.36 31.97 -8.21
C ILE A 372 -8.11 32.83 -8.48
N GLN A 373 -8.26 33.96 -9.18
CA GLN A 373 -7.15 34.87 -9.47
C GLN A 373 -6.56 35.48 -8.20
N HIS A 374 -7.38 35.84 -7.22
CA HIS A 374 -6.91 36.33 -5.93
C HIS A 374 -6.06 35.28 -5.21
N MET A 375 -6.52 34.02 -5.16
CA MET A 375 -5.76 32.91 -4.57
C MET A 375 -4.42 32.69 -5.31
N ARG A 376 -4.42 32.73 -6.64
CA ARG A 376 -3.18 32.62 -7.44
C ARG A 376 -2.22 33.77 -7.15
N ALA A 377 -2.69 35.00 -7.07
CA ALA A 377 -1.86 36.16 -6.76
C ALA A 377 -1.26 36.05 -5.35
N ALA A 378 -2.06 35.63 -4.37
CA ALA A 378 -1.60 35.36 -3.01
C ALA A 378 -0.51 34.27 -2.98
N LEU A 379 -0.75 33.16 -3.68
CA LEU A 379 0.20 32.04 -3.78
C LEU A 379 1.50 32.47 -4.47
N LYS A 380 1.44 33.20 -5.59
CA LYS A 380 2.64 33.73 -6.26
C LYS A 380 3.45 34.65 -5.36
N ARG A 381 2.77 35.54 -4.60
CA ARG A 381 3.43 36.53 -3.74
C ARG A 381 4.13 35.91 -2.54
N LYS A 382 3.46 35.00 -1.83
CA LYS A 382 3.96 34.45 -0.57
C LYS A 382 4.57 33.05 -0.70
N LYS A 383 4.36 32.37 -1.83
CA LYS A 383 4.70 30.96 -2.10
C LYS A 383 4.10 29.94 -1.13
N ASN A 384 3.38 30.40 -0.12
CA ASN A 384 2.69 29.59 0.87
C ASN A 384 1.26 30.08 1.04
N LEU A 385 0.32 29.16 0.97
CA LEU A 385 -1.11 29.41 1.11
C LEU A 385 -1.71 28.43 2.10
N ILE A 386 -2.57 28.88 2.99
CA ILE A 386 -3.48 28.03 3.78
C ILE A 386 -4.89 28.28 3.27
N VAL A 387 -5.51 27.21 2.81
CA VAL A 387 -6.93 27.17 2.43
C VAL A 387 -7.68 26.65 3.64
N GLN A 388 -8.42 27.51 4.32
CA GLN A 388 -9.14 27.16 5.54
C GLN A 388 -10.65 27.28 5.34
N GLY A 389 -11.42 26.50 6.10
CA GLY A 389 -12.87 26.57 6.08
C GLY A 389 -13.53 25.33 6.65
N PRO A 390 -14.87 25.30 6.67
CA PRO A 390 -15.64 24.17 7.19
C PRO A 390 -15.31 22.85 6.48
N PRO A 391 -15.58 21.70 7.10
CA PRO A 391 -15.49 20.42 6.41
C PRO A 391 -16.40 20.41 5.17
N GLY A 392 -15.97 19.71 4.12
CA GLY A 392 -16.78 19.52 2.92
C GLY A 392 -16.90 20.72 1.97
N VAL A 393 -16.04 21.74 2.07
CA VAL A 393 -15.99 22.85 1.09
C VAL A 393 -14.95 22.65 -0.03
N GLY A 394 -14.40 21.44 -0.17
CA GLY A 394 -13.47 21.09 -1.26
C GLY A 394 -12.05 21.65 -1.11
N LYS A 395 -11.55 21.93 0.10
CA LYS A 395 -10.22 22.53 0.32
C LYS A 395 -9.08 21.82 -0.41
N THR A 396 -8.95 20.51 -0.23
CA THR A 396 -7.90 19.69 -0.88
C THR A 396 -8.10 19.63 -2.39
N TYR A 397 -9.35 19.63 -2.85
CA TYR A 397 -9.71 19.70 -4.27
C TYR A 397 -9.21 21.02 -4.89
N VAL A 398 -9.57 22.16 -4.28
CA VAL A 398 -9.15 23.51 -4.69
C VAL A 398 -7.63 23.65 -4.68
N ALA A 399 -6.96 23.19 -3.62
CA ALA A 399 -5.49 23.26 -3.49
C ALA A 399 -4.79 22.58 -4.68
N ARG A 400 -5.24 21.39 -5.07
CA ARG A 400 -4.66 20.64 -6.20
C ARG A 400 -4.91 21.33 -7.54
N ARG A 401 -6.12 21.85 -7.78
CA ARG A 401 -6.45 22.56 -9.02
C ARG A 401 -5.71 23.89 -9.12
N LEU A 402 -5.49 24.56 -7.99
CA LEU A 402 -4.69 25.77 -7.95
C LEU A 402 -3.23 25.50 -8.34
N ALA A 403 -2.67 24.36 -7.91
CA ALA A 403 -1.34 23.91 -8.33
C ALA A 403 -1.29 23.65 -9.85
N TRP A 404 -2.23 22.86 -10.39
CA TRP A 404 -2.30 22.61 -11.84
C TRP A 404 -2.46 23.90 -12.65
N LEU A 405 -3.30 24.82 -12.18
CA LEU A 405 -3.53 26.12 -12.84
C LEU A 405 -2.31 27.03 -12.78
N GLN A 406 -1.53 26.92 -11.72
CA GLN A 406 -0.29 27.67 -11.59
C GLN A 406 0.78 27.13 -12.55
N MET A 407 0.87 25.80 -12.66
CA MET A 407 1.74 25.11 -13.63
C MET A 407 1.27 25.22 -15.09
N GLY A 408 -0.02 25.51 -15.30
CA GLY A 408 -0.67 25.49 -16.62
C GLY A 408 -0.95 24.09 -17.16
N VAL A 409 -0.73 23.05 -16.36
CA VAL A 409 -0.89 21.63 -16.75
C VAL A 409 -1.27 20.75 -15.57
N GLN A 410 -2.01 19.68 -15.84
CA GLN A 410 -2.33 18.63 -14.89
C GLN A 410 -1.15 17.65 -14.71
N ASP A 411 -0.11 18.06 -13.98
CA ASP A 411 1.09 17.22 -13.74
C ASP A 411 1.23 16.85 -12.26
N ASN A 412 0.81 15.64 -11.90
CA ASN A 412 0.89 15.16 -10.52
C ASN A 412 2.32 14.79 -10.08
N ARG A 413 3.28 14.65 -10.99
CA ARG A 413 4.68 14.31 -10.62
C ARG A 413 5.35 15.46 -9.87
N ARG A 414 4.89 16.69 -10.14
CA ARG A 414 5.35 17.94 -9.50
C ARG A 414 4.48 18.37 -8.33
N VAL A 415 3.56 17.51 -7.89
CA VAL A 415 2.68 17.72 -6.72
C VAL A 415 2.92 16.61 -5.71
N GLN A 416 3.30 16.95 -4.49
CA GLN A 416 3.36 16.00 -3.38
C GLN A 416 2.23 16.32 -2.40
N LEU A 417 1.41 15.33 -2.07
CA LEU A 417 0.37 15.44 -1.04
C LEU A 417 0.77 14.61 0.18
N VAL A 418 0.66 15.20 1.36
CA VAL A 418 0.75 14.51 2.65
C VAL A 418 -0.39 14.98 3.55
N GLN A 419 -0.77 14.17 4.52
CA GLN A 419 -1.75 14.57 5.54
C GLN A 419 -1.08 14.57 6.91
N PHE A 420 -1.24 15.66 7.66
CA PHE A 420 -0.75 15.74 9.03
C PHE A 420 -1.71 15.07 10.01
N HIS A 421 -1.12 14.47 11.04
CA HIS A 421 -1.82 13.85 12.16
C HIS A 421 -1.02 14.06 13.45
N GLN A 422 -1.61 13.75 14.61
CA GLN A 422 -1.00 14.06 15.91
C GLN A 422 0.37 13.40 16.11
N SER A 423 0.57 12.21 15.56
CA SER A 423 1.84 11.48 15.64
C SER A 423 2.87 11.88 14.57
N TYR A 424 2.56 12.83 13.69
CA TYR A 424 3.47 13.25 12.62
C TYR A 424 4.60 14.09 13.22
N SER A 425 5.86 13.74 12.90
CA SER A 425 7.03 14.32 13.55
C SER A 425 7.98 15.03 12.58
N TYR A 426 8.94 15.77 13.14
CA TYR A 426 10.05 16.35 12.39
C TYR A 426 10.85 15.27 11.66
N GLU A 427 11.07 14.15 12.34
CA GLU A 427 11.83 13.02 11.84
C GLU A 427 11.18 12.41 10.58
N ASP A 428 9.86 12.43 10.48
CA ASP A 428 9.08 11.93 9.31
C ASP A 428 9.04 12.96 8.18
N PHE A 429 9.00 14.25 8.53
CA PHE A 429 8.80 15.32 7.56
C PHE A 429 10.11 15.80 6.93
N ILE A 430 11.10 16.07 7.76
CA ILE A 430 12.37 16.69 7.38
C ILE A 430 13.45 15.63 7.31
N ARG A 431 13.83 15.07 8.46
CA ARG A 431 14.90 14.07 8.55
C ARG A 431 14.97 13.48 9.94
N GLY A 432 15.28 12.19 10.06
CA GLY A 432 15.49 11.55 11.35
C GLY A 432 16.20 10.22 11.27
N TRP A 433 16.60 9.70 12.44
CA TRP A 433 17.17 8.37 12.56
C TRP A 433 16.09 7.30 12.43
N ARG A 434 16.33 6.31 11.57
CA ARG A 434 15.44 5.17 11.33
C ARG A 434 16.15 3.86 11.62
N PRO A 435 15.46 2.89 12.22
CA PRO A 435 16.03 1.57 12.42
C PRO A 435 16.22 0.88 11.07
N THR A 436 17.36 0.23 10.91
CA THR A 436 17.71 -0.60 9.75
C THR A 436 17.45 -2.07 10.05
N ALA A 437 17.32 -2.89 9.00
CA ALA A 437 17.12 -4.34 9.13
C ALA A 437 18.31 -5.06 9.81
N SER A 438 19.50 -4.45 9.81
CA SER A 438 20.74 -4.98 10.37
C SER A 438 21.03 -4.52 11.81
N ALA A 439 19.99 -4.19 12.59
CA ALA A 439 20.10 -3.77 14.00
C ALA A 439 20.97 -2.51 14.24
N GLY A 440 21.00 -1.58 13.26
CA GLY A 440 21.59 -0.25 13.40
C GLY A 440 20.58 0.87 13.12
N PHE A 441 21.01 2.11 13.22
CA PHE A 441 20.22 3.28 12.79
C PHE A 441 20.85 3.91 11.56
N GLU A 442 20.03 4.31 10.60
CA GLU A 442 20.45 5.15 9.48
C GLU A 442 19.74 6.49 9.54
N LEU A 443 20.39 7.50 8.99
CA LEU A 443 19.78 8.81 8.88
C LEU A 443 19.01 8.90 7.55
N ALA A 444 17.69 8.98 7.63
CA ALA A 444 16.81 9.00 6.47
C ALA A 444 16.19 10.38 6.27
N ASP A 445 16.16 10.82 5.02
CA ASP A 445 15.50 12.06 4.62
C ASP A 445 13.98 11.86 4.67
N GLY A 446 13.28 12.88 5.13
CA GLY A 446 11.83 12.92 5.15
C GLY A 446 11.26 13.39 3.82
N VAL A 447 9.96 13.15 3.65
CA VAL A 447 9.22 13.44 2.41
C VAL A 447 9.38 14.87 1.89
N PHE A 448 9.56 15.86 2.78
CA PHE A 448 9.74 17.26 2.37
C PHE A 448 11.14 17.52 1.82
N VAL A 449 12.18 16.92 2.42
CA VAL A 449 13.56 17.06 1.96
C VAL A 449 13.73 16.39 0.60
N ASP A 450 13.20 15.19 0.41
CA ASP A 450 13.20 14.51 -0.89
C ASP A 450 12.51 15.35 -1.97
N PHE A 451 11.37 15.96 -1.64
CA PHE A 451 10.66 16.83 -2.57
C PHE A 451 11.44 18.10 -2.92
N VAL A 452 12.11 18.70 -1.93
CA VAL A 452 12.99 19.86 -2.14
C VAL A 452 14.16 19.51 -3.07
N GLN A 453 14.76 18.34 -2.92
CA GLN A 453 15.84 17.89 -3.82
C GLN A 453 15.35 17.75 -5.27
N ARG A 454 14.15 17.20 -5.49
CA ARG A 454 13.53 17.15 -6.83
C ARG A 454 13.32 18.55 -7.42
N ALA A 455 12.82 19.50 -6.63
CA ALA A 455 12.60 20.87 -7.07
C ALA A 455 13.91 21.61 -7.39
N HIS A 456 15.00 21.33 -6.66
CA HIS A 456 16.34 21.85 -6.98
C HIS A 456 16.89 21.30 -8.31
N ALA A 457 16.63 20.02 -8.61
CA ALA A 457 17.09 19.37 -9.83
C ALA A 457 16.39 19.90 -11.09
N ASP A 458 15.19 20.49 -10.96
CA ASP A 458 14.42 21.09 -12.05
C ASP A 458 13.98 22.54 -11.72
N PRO A 459 14.93 23.50 -11.71
CA PRO A 459 14.67 24.87 -11.25
C PRO A 459 13.77 25.68 -12.20
N LYS A 460 13.53 25.18 -13.43
CA LYS A 460 12.70 25.85 -14.43
C LYS A 460 11.22 25.55 -14.27
N GLN A 461 10.87 24.46 -13.60
CA GLN A 461 9.50 24.05 -13.37
C GLN A 461 9.06 24.38 -11.95
N GLU A 462 7.79 24.72 -11.78
CA GLU A 462 7.20 24.93 -10.46
C GLU A 462 6.80 23.59 -9.83
N TYR A 463 6.99 23.48 -8.51
CA TYR A 463 6.70 22.30 -7.69
C TYR A 463 5.77 22.68 -6.53
N PHE A 464 4.83 21.79 -6.17
CA PHE A 464 3.81 22.06 -5.16
C PHE A 464 3.79 21.00 -4.08
N PHE A 465 3.95 21.42 -2.83
CA PHE A 465 3.83 20.57 -1.66
C PHE A 465 2.52 20.88 -0.94
N LEU A 466 1.58 19.94 -0.97
CA LEU A 466 0.26 20.05 -0.37
C LEU A 466 0.26 19.33 0.98
N ILE A 467 -0.21 20.03 2.02
CA ILE A 467 -0.31 19.52 3.38
C ILE A 467 -1.77 19.54 3.78
N ASP A 468 -2.41 18.36 3.76
CA ASP A 468 -3.77 18.20 4.24
C ASP A 468 -3.81 18.20 5.76
N GLU A 469 -4.90 18.72 6.33
CA GLU A 469 -5.11 18.79 7.78
C GLU A 469 -3.93 19.40 8.55
N ILE A 470 -3.38 20.51 8.04
CA ILE A 470 -2.13 21.09 8.54
C ILE A 470 -2.17 21.40 10.05
N ASN A 471 -3.32 21.72 10.61
CA ASN A 471 -3.48 21.99 12.05
C ASN A 471 -3.49 20.74 12.94
N ARG A 472 -3.53 19.52 12.40
CA ARG A 472 -3.54 18.28 13.20
C ARG A 472 -2.20 17.87 13.78
N GLY A 473 -1.10 18.47 13.29
CA GLY A 473 0.25 18.26 13.80
C GLY A 473 0.76 19.44 14.64
N ASN A 474 1.78 19.21 15.46
CA ASN A 474 2.51 20.31 16.12
C ASN A 474 3.40 21.01 15.11
N LEU A 475 2.87 22.08 14.50
CA LEU A 475 3.52 22.74 13.37
C LEU A 475 4.90 23.29 13.69
N SER A 476 5.08 23.93 14.84
CA SER A 476 6.39 24.49 15.22
C SER A 476 7.44 23.38 15.36
N LYS A 477 7.05 22.21 15.87
CA LYS A 477 7.94 21.05 15.98
C LYS A 477 8.22 20.39 14.64
N ILE A 478 7.19 20.18 13.81
CA ILE A 478 7.32 19.49 12.51
C ILE A 478 8.14 20.33 11.52
N PHE A 479 7.87 21.64 11.43
CA PHE A 479 8.54 22.51 10.47
C PHE A 479 9.97 22.84 10.89
N GLY A 480 10.29 22.93 12.19
CA GLY A 480 11.66 23.17 12.67
C GLY A 480 12.35 24.36 11.97
N GLU A 481 13.44 24.09 11.25
CA GLU A 481 14.22 25.10 10.50
C GLU A 481 13.41 25.76 9.36
N LEU A 482 12.39 25.08 8.84
CA LEU A 482 11.56 25.60 7.75
C LEU A 482 10.76 26.84 8.15
N LEU A 483 10.55 27.10 9.44
CA LEU A 483 9.87 28.32 9.91
C LEU A 483 10.51 29.60 9.37
N LEU A 484 11.82 29.59 9.14
CA LEU A 484 12.53 30.67 8.48
C LEU A 484 12.49 30.52 6.95
N LEU A 485 12.82 29.34 6.45
CA LEU A 485 13.05 29.08 5.02
C LEU A 485 11.78 29.12 4.16
N LEU A 486 10.60 28.99 4.77
CA LEU A 486 9.32 29.11 4.07
C LEU A 486 9.09 30.53 3.54
N GLU A 487 9.67 31.57 4.14
CA GLU A 487 9.49 32.95 3.67
C GLU A 487 9.99 33.11 2.22
N ALA A 488 9.18 33.72 1.35
CA ALA A 488 9.43 33.73 -0.09
C ALA A 488 10.78 34.37 -0.49
N ASP A 489 11.23 35.35 0.28
CA ASP A 489 12.50 36.09 0.14
C ASP A 489 13.71 35.35 0.74
N LYS A 490 13.48 34.26 1.48
CA LYS A 490 14.53 33.47 2.16
C LYS A 490 14.81 32.13 1.50
N ARG A 491 14.36 31.95 0.26
CA ARG A 491 14.49 30.72 -0.55
C ARG A 491 15.73 30.73 -1.43
N SER A 492 16.89 30.91 -0.80
CA SER A 492 18.18 30.93 -1.48
C SER A 492 19.30 30.39 -0.59
N SER A 493 20.43 30.07 -1.19
CA SER A 493 21.63 29.60 -0.48
C SER A 493 22.13 30.59 0.57
N THR A 494 21.85 31.89 0.43
CA THR A 494 22.23 32.95 1.39
C THR A 494 21.59 32.76 2.77
N TYR A 495 20.39 32.16 2.82
CA TYR A 495 19.64 31.91 4.05
C TYR A 495 19.68 30.45 4.48
N ALA A 496 20.49 29.62 3.81
CA ALA A 496 20.53 28.19 4.05
C ALA A 496 20.96 27.87 5.49
N LEU A 497 20.27 26.93 6.12
CA LEU A 497 20.50 26.52 7.51
C LEU A 497 21.01 25.08 7.57
N PRO A 498 21.92 24.75 8.50
CA PRO A 498 22.20 23.35 8.80
C PRO A 498 20.94 22.71 9.41
N LEU A 499 20.57 21.52 8.91
CA LEU A 499 19.50 20.73 9.54
C LEU A 499 19.98 20.14 10.86
N THR A 500 19.03 19.88 11.78
CA THR A 500 19.29 19.27 13.09
C THR A 500 20.07 17.96 12.96
N TYR A 501 19.63 17.08 12.06
CA TYR A 501 20.36 15.87 11.70
C TYR A 501 21.12 16.07 10.38
N ARG A 502 22.28 16.73 10.44
CA ARG A 502 23.13 16.98 9.26
C ARG A 502 24.00 15.75 8.95
N LYS A 503 24.09 15.37 7.67
CA LYS A 503 25.04 14.33 7.21
C LYS A 503 26.47 14.91 7.14
N PRO A 504 27.51 14.08 7.35
CA PRO A 504 28.90 14.54 7.21
C PRO A 504 29.13 15.20 5.84
N GLN A 505 29.77 16.38 5.83
CA GLN A 505 30.07 17.17 4.61
C GLN A 505 28.85 17.67 3.82
N GLU A 506 27.63 17.56 4.35
CA GLU A 506 26.43 18.04 3.68
C GLU A 506 26.36 19.58 3.67
N ALA A 507 25.98 20.17 2.53
CA ALA A 507 25.75 21.61 2.44
C ALA A 507 24.54 22.06 3.30
N PRO A 508 24.51 23.32 3.77
CA PRO A 508 23.32 23.87 4.42
C PRO A 508 22.07 23.76 3.53
N PHE A 509 20.93 23.46 4.15
CA PHE A 509 19.66 23.22 3.49
C PHE A 509 18.89 24.52 3.26
N PHE A 510 18.26 24.66 2.09
CA PHE A 510 17.31 25.74 1.79
C PHE A 510 16.20 25.25 0.85
N ILE A 511 15.03 25.88 0.96
CA ILE A 511 13.90 25.63 0.07
C ILE A 511 14.14 26.39 -1.24
N PRO A 512 13.98 25.78 -2.43
CA PRO A 512 14.19 26.46 -3.69
C PRO A 512 13.04 27.42 -4.02
N PRO A 513 13.29 28.45 -4.83
CA PRO A 513 12.30 29.48 -5.13
C PRO A 513 11.14 28.97 -6.00
N ASN A 514 11.29 27.87 -6.73
CA ASN A 514 10.26 27.26 -7.57
C ASN A 514 9.30 26.32 -6.82
N LEU A 515 9.54 26.08 -5.52
CA LEU A 515 8.62 25.30 -4.68
C LEU A 515 7.50 26.19 -4.14
N TYR A 516 6.30 25.64 -3.99
CA TYR A 516 5.13 26.27 -3.39
C TYR A 516 4.54 25.34 -2.33
N VAL A 517 4.04 25.88 -1.22
CA VAL A 517 3.41 25.08 -0.16
C VAL A 517 1.95 25.48 -0.02
N ILE A 518 1.03 24.52 -0.07
CA ILE A 518 -0.40 24.76 0.14
C ILE A 518 -0.89 23.88 1.29
N GLY A 519 -1.25 24.47 2.41
CA GLY A 519 -1.92 23.78 3.51
C GLY A 519 -3.44 23.84 3.37
N THR A 520 -4.15 22.81 3.79
CA THR A 520 -5.60 22.87 4.04
C THR A 520 -5.86 22.76 5.53
N MET A 521 -6.89 23.47 6.01
CA MET A 521 -7.19 23.55 7.44
C MET A 521 -8.69 23.50 7.69
N ASN A 522 -9.12 22.59 8.54
CA ASN A 522 -10.49 22.61 9.06
C ASN A 522 -10.60 23.66 10.16
N THR A 523 -11.58 24.55 10.05
CA THR A 523 -11.84 25.61 11.04
C THR A 523 -12.74 25.16 12.19
N ALA A 524 -13.45 24.03 12.03
CA ALA A 524 -14.31 23.45 13.07
C ALA A 524 -13.52 22.80 14.22
N ASP A 525 -12.29 22.35 13.94
CA ASP A 525 -11.48 21.56 14.87
C ASP A 525 -10.87 22.46 15.97
N ARG A 526 -11.61 22.64 17.08
CA ARG A 526 -11.23 23.49 18.23
C ARG A 526 -10.17 22.88 19.16
N SER A 527 -9.95 21.57 19.07
CA SER A 527 -9.00 20.81 19.91
C SER A 527 -7.56 20.80 19.37
N LEU A 528 -7.33 21.44 18.22
CA LEU A 528 -6.06 21.40 17.51
C LEU A 528 -5.13 22.56 17.89
N ALA A 529 -3.83 22.34 17.73
CA ALA A 529 -2.81 23.34 18.03
C ALA A 529 -3.08 24.62 17.21
N LEU A 530 -3.29 25.74 17.91
CA LEU A 530 -3.41 27.04 17.26
C LEU A 530 -2.18 27.29 16.39
N VAL A 531 -2.39 27.68 15.14
CA VAL A 531 -1.27 28.08 14.28
C VAL A 531 -0.59 29.29 14.91
N ASP A 532 0.65 29.08 15.34
CA ASP A 532 1.48 30.11 15.95
C ASP A 532 1.54 31.36 15.06
N TYR A 533 1.53 32.54 15.68
CA TYR A 533 1.71 33.84 15.02
C TYR A 533 2.94 33.85 14.13
N ALA A 534 3.99 33.14 14.56
CA ALA A 534 5.15 32.89 13.73
C ALA A 534 4.71 32.28 12.39
N LEU A 535 4.14 31.09 12.37
CA LEU A 535 3.75 30.42 11.14
C LEU A 535 2.72 31.24 10.35
N ARG A 536 1.77 31.90 11.03
CA ARG A 536 0.76 32.75 10.38
C ARG A 536 1.35 33.81 9.45
N ARG A 537 2.49 34.41 9.80
CA ARG A 537 3.15 35.43 8.96
C ARG A 537 3.73 34.87 7.64
N ARG A 538 4.04 33.57 7.61
CA ARG A 538 4.68 32.88 6.48
C ARG A 538 3.65 32.40 5.44
N PHE A 539 2.41 32.19 5.84
CA PHE A 539 1.31 31.78 4.97
C PHE A 539 0.36 32.95 4.67
N THR A 540 -0.24 32.94 3.48
CA THR A 540 -1.49 33.70 3.27
C THR A 540 -2.65 32.78 3.62
N PHE A 541 -3.64 33.29 4.35
CA PHE A 541 -4.85 32.54 4.69
C PHE A 541 -5.96 32.94 3.73
N VAL A 542 -6.65 31.94 3.18
CA VAL A 542 -7.84 32.14 2.34
C VAL A 542 -8.96 31.30 2.93
N ASP A 543 -10.08 31.96 3.19
CA ASP A 543 -11.30 31.33 3.66
C ASP A 543 -12.10 30.78 2.48
N LEU A 544 -12.45 29.50 2.58
CA LEU A 544 -13.47 28.88 1.76
C LEU A 544 -14.75 28.73 2.56
N VAL A 545 -15.86 29.09 1.92
CA VAL A 545 -17.21 28.98 2.45
C VAL A 545 -18.00 27.98 1.60
N PRO A 546 -19.09 27.40 2.12
CA PRO A 546 -19.98 26.59 1.31
C PRO A 546 -20.55 27.39 0.13
N MET A 547 -20.36 26.90 -1.09
CA MET A 547 -20.84 27.53 -2.32
C MET A 547 -22.19 26.92 -2.71
N LEU A 548 -23.27 27.41 -2.12
CA LEU A 548 -24.65 26.95 -2.36
C LEU A 548 -25.36 27.73 -3.48
N GLY A 549 -24.62 28.21 -4.47
CA GLY A 549 -25.13 29.05 -5.56
C GLY A 549 -25.48 28.29 -6.84
N ASP A 550 -25.68 29.04 -7.94
CA ASP A 550 -26.16 28.52 -9.22
C ASP A 550 -25.32 27.37 -9.80
N LYS A 551 -23.99 27.40 -9.63
CA LYS A 551 -23.11 26.30 -10.08
C LYS A 551 -23.47 24.97 -9.44
N LEU A 552 -23.72 24.95 -8.13
CA LEU A 552 -24.11 23.72 -7.43
C LEU A 552 -25.52 23.29 -7.86
N ARG A 553 -26.43 24.25 -8.01
CA ARG A 553 -27.79 23.98 -8.53
C ARG A 553 -27.73 23.30 -9.90
N GLN A 554 -26.92 23.83 -10.82
CA GLN A 554 -26.75 23.26 -12.16
C GLN A 554 -26.15 21.85 -12.09
N GLN A 555 -25.13 21.63 -11.26
CA GLN A 555 -24.53 20.30 -11.10
C GLN A 555 -25.53 19.26 -10.55
N LEU A 556 -26.42 19.65 -9.64
CA LEU A 556 -27.49 18.78 -9.15
C LEU A 556 -28.46 18.39 -10.28
N ILE A 557 -28.84 19.36 -11.12
CA ILE A 557 -29.71 19.13 -12.28
C ILE A 557 -29.04 18.19 -13.29
N GLU A 558 -27.76 18.41 -13.59
CA GLU A 558 -26.96 17.54 -14.45
C GLU A 558 -26.82 16.11 -13.88
N SER A 559 -26.88 15.99 -12.55
CA SER A 559 -26.91 14.72 -11.82
C SER A 559 -28.32 14.09 -11.74
N LYS A 560 -29.27 14.57 -12.55
CA LYS A 560 -30.66 14.10 -12.64
C LYS A 560 -31.54 14.39 -11.41
N ILE A 561 -31.14 15.34 -10.57
CA ILE A 561 -32.02 15.85 -9.50
C ILE A 561 -33.01 16.86 -10.11
N PRO A 562 -34.33 16.75 -9.85
CA PRO A 562 -35.31 17.69 -10.37
C PRO A 562 -35.01 19.14 -9.96
N GLU A 563 -35.25 20.10 -10.86
CA GLU A 563 -34.90 21.51 -10.65
C GLU A 563 -35.54 22.12 -9.40
N GLU A 564 -36.82 21.81 -9.14
CA GLU A 564 -37.54 22.26 -7.94
C GLU A 564 -36.90 21.68 -6.66
N MET A 565 -36.55 20.39 -6.70
CA MET A 565 -35.91 19.71 -5.58
C MET A 565 -34.50 20.25 -5.31
N ALA A 566 -33.71 20.52 -6.36
CA ALA A 566 -32.40 21.16 -6.23
C ALA A 566 -32.51 22.55 -5.58
N ALA A 567 -33.51 23.36 -5.96
CA ALA A 567 -33.75 24.67 -5.36
C ALA A 567 -34.19 24.56 -3.88
N ASP A 568 -35.03 23.59 -3.56
CA ASP A 568 -35.49 23.32 -2.19
C ASP A 568 -34.32 22.89 -1.28
N ILE A 569 -33.50 21.95 -1.72
CA ILE A 569 -32.29 21.50 -1.00
C ILE A 569 -31.38 22.69 -0.68
N LEU A 570 -31.06 23.52 -1.67
CA LEU A 570 -30.17 24.67 -1.45
C LEU A 570 -30.75 25.69 -0.47
N THR A 571 -32.06 25.95 -0.56
CA THR A 571 -32.78 26.83 0.38
C THR A 571 -32.68 26.30 1.81
N ARG A 572 -32.94 25.00 2.01
CA ARG A 572 -32.89 24.35 3.33
C ARG A 572 -31.50 24.37 3.94
N VAL A 573 -30.48 24.00 3.15
CA VAL A 573 -29.10 23.98 3.62
C VAL A 573 -28.60 25.41 3.90
N ALA A 574 -29.03 26.40 3.12
CA ALA A 574 -28.72 27.81 3.39
C ALA A 574 -29.34 28.30 4.71
N ALA A 575 -30.61 27.96 4.97
CA ALA A 575 -31.29 28.29 6.24
C ALA A 575 -30.64 27.59 7.45
N LEU A 576 -30.28 26.30 7.29
CA LEU A 576 -29.54 25.56 8.30
C LEU A 576 -28.17 26.20 8.58
N ASN A 577 -27.44 26.60 7.54
CA ASN A 577 -26.16 27.29 7.67
C ASN A 577 -26.29 28.64 8.37
N LEU A 578 -27.39 29.37 8.18
CA LEU A 578 -27.66 30.59 8.93
C LEU A 578 -27.84 30.28 10.43
N THR A 579 -28.60 29.25 10.75
CA THR A 579 -28.80 28.79 12.14
C THR A 579 -27.47 28.38 12.80
N ILE A 580 -26.64 27.62 12.10
CA ILE A 580 -25.30 27.22 12.59
C ILE A 580 -24.40 28.44 12.80
N LYS A 581 -24.43 29.40 11.87
CA LYS A 581 -23.60 30.61 11.93
C LYS A 581 -23.95 31.51 13.12
N GLU A 582 -25.23 31.62 13.43
CA GLU A 582 -25.76 32.46 14.51
C GLU A 582 -25.70 31.78 15.89
N ASP A 583 -25.49 30.46 15.93
CA ASP A 583 -25.32 29.73 17.19
C ASP A 583 -24.03 30.17 17.91
N LYS A 584 -24.17 30.51 19.19
CA LYS A 584 -23.09 31.01 20.06
C LYS A 584 -21.93 30.03 20.20
N ASN A 585 -22.20 28.73 20.06
CA ASN A 585 -21.24 27.67 20.29
C ASN A 585 -20.62 27.12 19.00
N LEU A 586 -21.09 27.48 17.80
CA LEU A 586 -20.60 26.92 16.53
C LEU A 586 -19.89 27.98 15.68
N GLY A 587 -20.65 28.90 15.09
CA GLY A 587 -20.15 29.94 14.19
C GLY A 587 -19.81 29.46 12.78
N ALA A 588 -19.18 30.33 12.00
CA ALA A 588 -18.94 30.11 10.56
C ALA A 588 -18.00 28.93 10.22
N GLY A 589 -17.24 28.41 11.18
CA GLY A 589 -16.35 27.27 10.96
C GLY A 589 -17.05 25.93 10.83
N PHE A 590 -18.33 25.85 11.22
CA PHE A 590 -19.13 24.62 11.31
C PHE A 590 -20.17 24.51 10.18
N LEU A 591 -20.22 25.46 9.26
CA LEU A 591 -21.21 25.44 8.18
C LEU A 591 -21.11 24.14 7.38
N ILE A 592 -22.27 23.62 6.96
CA ILE A 592 -22.38 22.44 6.11
C ILE A 592 -21.81 22.77 4.73
N GLY A 593 -20.76 22.04 4.37
CA GLY A 593 -20.11 22.12 3.06
C GLY A 593 -20.96 21.54 1.93
N HIS A 594 -20.62 21.90 0.70
CA HIS A 594 -21.34 21.44 -0.49
C HIS A 594 -20.92 20.05 -0.99
N SER A 595 -19.84 19.47 -0.45
CA SER A 595 -19.34 18.16 -0.90
C SER A 595 -20.34 17.02 -0.71
N TYR A 596 -21.19 17.10 0.33
CA TYR A 596 -22.24 16.10 0.57
C TYR A 596 -23.18 15.96 -0.63
N PHE A 597 -23.39 17.05 -1.38
CA PHE A 597 -24.31 17.13 -2.51
C PHE A 597 -23.62 16.93 -3.87
N CYS A 598 -22.31 16.68 -3.87
CA CYS A 598 -21.53 16.47 -5.10
C CYS A 598 -21.48 15.00 -5.52
N THR A 599 -21.97 14.08 -4.69
CA THR A 599 -22.04 12.65 -5.02
C THR A 599 -23.14 12.45 -6.07
N PRO A 600 -22.83 11.84 -7.23
CA PRO A 600 -23.82 11.63 -8.27
C PRO A 600 -24.92 10.68 -7.80
N LEU A 601 -26.13 10.88 -8.35
CA LEU A 601 -27.24 9.96 -8.15
C LEU A 601 -26.86 8.56 -8.66
N GLY A 602 -27.01 7.55 -7.81
CA GLY A 602 -26.81 6.15 -8.18
C GLY A 602 -28.04 5.54 -8.88
N ASP A 603 -28.36 4.30 -8.53
CA ASP A 603 -29.56 3.59 -9.02
C ASP A 603 -30.83 3.93 -8.21
N GLU A 604 -30.73 4.82 -7.22
CA GLU A 604 -31.81 5.22 -6.33
C GLU A 604 -32.64 6.39 -6.88
N THR A 605 -33.80 6.66 -6.26
CA THR A 605 -34.60 7.84 -6.64
C THR A 605 -33.99 9.13 -6.06
N PRO A 606 -34.23 10.30 -6.67
CA PRO A 606 -33.74 11.58 -6.12
C PRO A 606 -34.17 11.82 -4.66
N VAL A 607 -35.37 11.35 -4.29
CA VAL A 607 -35.90 11.45 -2.92
C VAL A 607 -35.12 10.56 -1.96
N ASP A 608 -34.89 9.30 -2.33
CA ASP A 608 -34.13 8.37 -1.50
C ASP A 608 -32.67 8.82 -1.34
N TRP A 609 -32.08 9.37 -2.40
CA TRP A 609 -30.73 9.96 -2.36
C TRP A 609 -30.64 11.11 -1.36
N TRP A 610 -31.60 12.03 -1.38
CA TRP A 610 -31.64 13.13 -0.42
C TRP A 610 -31.88 12.62 1.00
N ASP A 611 -32.81 11.69 1.19
CA ASP A 611 -33.10 11.08 2.48
C ASP A 611 -31.87 10.38 3.07
N ALA A 612 -31.10 9.69 2.23
CA ALA A 612 -29.85 9.05 2.60
C ALA A 612 -28.80 10.07 3.06
N ILE A 613 -28.60 11.17 2.31
CA ILE A 613 -27.66 12.24 2.71
C ILE A 613 -28.07 12.84 4.06
N VAL A 614 -29.35 13.15 4.23
CA VAL A 614 -29.82 13.75 5.49
C VAL A 614 -29.67 12.75 6.64
N THR A 615 -30.09 11.50 6.45
CA THR A 615 -30.13 10.50 7.52
C THR A 615 -28.75 10.01 7.92
N HIS A 616 -27.84 9.79 6.95
CA HIS A 616 -26.56 9.14 7.18
C HIS A 616 -25.39 10.10 7.32
N ASP A 617 -25.45 11.29 6.72
CA ASP A 617 -24.35 12.26 6.77
C ASP A 617 -24.70 13.46 7.65
N LEU A 618 -25.80 14.16 7.36
CA LEU A 618 -26.13 15.40 8.05
C LEU A 618 -26.67 15.18 9.45
N ALA A 619 -27.56 14.21 9.66
CA ALA A 619 -28.19 13.99 10.96
C ALA A 619 -27.18 13.59 12.06
N PRO A 620 -26.22 12.68 11.83
CA PRO A 620 -25.17 12.41 12.81
C PRO A 620 -24.33 13.66 13.12
N LEU A 621 -23.94 14.41 12.09
CA LEU A 621 -23.16 15.64 12.24
C LEU A 621 -23.90 16.70 13.06
N LEU A 622 -25.18 16.93 12.80
CA LEU A 622 -25.99 17.91 13.54
C LEU A 622 -26.21 17.48 15.00
N ARG A 623 -26.30 16.18 15.28
CA ARG A 623 -26.32 15.66 16.66
C ARG A 623 -25.00 15.89 17.37
N GLU A 624 -23.86 15.83 16.67
CA GLU A 624 -22.56 16.20 17.25
C GLU A 624 -22.44 17.71 17.49
N TYR A 625 -22.92 18.53 16.57
CA TYR A 625 -22.90 20.00 16.70
C TYR A 625 -23.71 20.49 17.90
N TRP A 626 -24.89 19.91 18.11
CA TRP A 626 -25.76 20.20 19.26
C TRP A 626 -25.86 18.99 20.19
N PHE A 627 -24.72 18.42 20.58
CA PHE A 627 -24.66 17.26 21.49
C PHE A 627 -25.32 17.55 22.85
N ASP A 628 -25.36 18.83 23.25
CA ASP A 628 -25.98 19.34 24.46
C ASP A 628 -27.47 19.70 24.28
N SER A 629 -28.01 19.62 23.06
CA SER A 629 -29.38 20.01 22.75
C SER A 629 -30.01 19.12 21.66
N GLU A 630 -30.49 17.95 22.08
CA GLU A 630 -31.16 16.98 21.20
C GLU A 630 -32.39 17.57 20.48
N THR A 631 -33.13 18.47 21.14
CA THR A 631 -34.27 19.16 20.52
C THR A 631 -33.85 20.07 19.37
N LYS A 632 -32.75 20.83 19.53
CA LYS A 632 -32.22 21.66 18.44
C LYS A 632 -31.76 20.81 17.26
N ALA A 633 -31.00 19.74 17.54
CA ALA A 633 -30.56 18.81 16.51
C ALA A 633 -31.74 18.19 15.76
N SER A 634 -32.75 17.69 16.49
CA SER A 634 -33.94 17.07 15.90
C SER A 634 -34.75 18.05 15.06
N ASN A 635 -34.92 19.30 15.53
CA ASN A 635 -35.61 20.34 14.77
C ASN A 635 -34.85 20.71 13.49
N ALA A 636 -33.52 20.82 13.56
CA ALA A 636 -32.68 21.11 12.40
C ALA A 636 -32.73 19.97 11.37
N ILE A 637 -32.73 18.71 11.82
CA ILE A 637 -32.87 17.54 10.94
C ILE A 637 -34.28 17.51 10.33
N ALA A 638 -35.32 17.74 11.11
CA ALA A 638 -36.70 17.76 10.61
C ALA A 638 -36.91 18.86 9.56
N ALA A 639 -36.27 20.02 9.72
CA ALA A 639 -36.30 21.11 8.74
C ALA A 639 -35.64 20.75 7.39
N LEU A 640 -34.84 19.68 7.31
CA LEU A 640 -34.30 19.16 6.06
C LEU A 640 -35.29 18.22 5.32
N HIS A 641 -36.30 17.66 6.00
CA HIS A 641 -37.30 16.74 5.42
C HIS A 641 -38.72 17.32 5.29
N GLY A 642 -39.14 18.29 6.14
CA GLY A 642 -40.52 18.82 6.19
C GLY A 642 -40.74 20.08 5.33
N PRO A 643 -41.96 20.57 5.06
CA PRO A 643 -42.16 21.79 4.29
C PRO A 643 -41.59 23.03 5.01
N ALA A 644 -41.05 23.97 4.21
CA ALA A 644 -40.36 25.19 4.66
C ALA A 644 -41.21 26.11 5.55
#